data_AF-A0A524HBG1-F1
#
_entry.id   AF-A0A524HBG1-F1
#
_cell.length_a   1.000
_cell.length_b   1.000
_cell.length_c   1.000
_cell.angle_alpha   90.00
_cell.angle_beta   90.00
_cell.angle_gamma   90.00
#
_symmetry.space_group_name_H-M   'P 1'
#
loop_
_entity.id
_entity.type
_entity.pdbx_description
1 polymer ?
#
loop_
_entity_poly.entity_id
_entity_poly.type
_entity_poly.pdbx_seq_one_letter_code
_entity_poly.pdbx_strand_id
1 'polypeptide(L)'
;VPDGKWQVIRYVCSNNGQQLIAASPNSKGPFIDFLDPEATRFHFEYIINKLGLKKCGDLDCPLKTLEVDSMELHEGIQWTQKFHDWFKKYHGYDPVEWLPALSGWTVKDKVTSERFVYDYKKTVSDLLIFSHYTTGSEVCAEYGLELAGDAGGHGPPIWDSCPVDALKALGNVDIPRGEFWIKNRNNIFLVKEIASASHIYGKPYVDAESWTTWRRWKDSPVVRKQIVDRAFCEGLNRITYHGYSHSPKEVGLPGRSYHAGVDMNPQVVWWSKARPFMDYLSRCCYMLQQGMFVADVAYYYGDKAPNFWPLFHNVPEKPLLDGLGAGFDYDVVNSDVIVNRMSVRDSRIIFPDGMSYRVLVLPDQRDMQLEVLLKLEKLVSAGATIIGPKPLDVPGMADYESRSVKLRTLADKMWGPCNGTTVKQSSYGKGKIVWDLTPKQWLAQESVGPDFSCQKPEHGADLDYIHRQTKDTDIYFVRNKSLQPVNADCLFRVKGSVPQVWDPADGSMKPVFVYKKVDGGTSVLLDLPPGGSVFVVFGQNTLSRNTDTAVFECFKNGKYTLTDSNGQAKQVKVDTLPVPQTLEGEWTIDFDPKWGAPAQIKLPKLTSWTDHENEGVKYYSGAGFYTKTLDVPADWLGYGRRVYLDLGDVRDVAKVFVDGKSAGVFWKAPFRADITSLVKPGANKLKIEVMNMWINRLTGDQNLPEEKKFTRTNITFHGYRGTPGTWQVQPAGLLGPVRLLPSVDVMVDMDGK
;
A
#
# COMPACT_ATOMS: atom_id res chain seq x y z
N VAL A 1 49.93 7.37 34.12
CA VAL A 1 49.35 6.01 34.24
C VAL A 1 50.39 5.11 34.89
N PRO A 2 50.00 4.13 35.73
CA PRO A 2 50.92 3.16 36.34
C PRO A 2 51.81 2.43 35.34
N ASP A 3 52.89 1.79 35.78
CA ASP A 3 53.77 0.98 34.92
C ASP A 3 52.99 -0.18 34.29
N GLY A 4 53.14 -0.38 32.98
CA GLY A 4 52.46 -1.45 32.24
C GLY A 4 52.20 -1.11 30.77
N LYS A 5 51.53 -2.02 30.06
CA LYS A 5 51.04 -1.79 28.69
C LYS A 5 49.65 -1.19 28.75
N TRP A 6 49.49 -0.03 28.11
CA TRP A 6 48.22 0.70 28.06
C TRP A 6 47.69 0.76 26.64
N GLN A 7 46.38 0.58 26.50
CA GLN A 7 45.67 0.96 25.29
C GLN A 7 45.04 2.34 25.53
N VAL A 8 45.51 3.34 24.79
CA VAL A 8 44.96 4.70 24.84
C VAL A 8 44.01 4.86 23.67
N ILE A 9 42.72 5.07 23.96
CA ILE A 9 41.69 5.29 22.95
C ILE A 9 41.36 6.78 22.92
N ARG A 10 41.45 7.40 21.74
CA ARG A 10 41.10 8.80 21.53
C ARG A 10 39.83 8.88 20.71
N TYR A 11 38.75 9.39 21.33
CA TYR A 11 37.52 9.72 20.62
C TYR A 11 37.62 11.12 20.03
N VAL A 12 37.24 11.28 18.76
CA VAL A 12 37.22 12.56 18.05
C VAL A 12 35.87 12.70 17.37
N CYS A 13 35.18 13.81 17.63
CA CYS A 13 33.96 14.17 16.90
C CYS A 13 34.36 14.99 15.66
N SER A 14 33.92 14.56 14.48
CA SER A 14 34.15 15.23 13.20
C SER A 14 33.00 14.96 12.26
N ASN A 15 32.83 15.78 11.21
CA ASN A 15 31.93 15.45 10.11
C ASN A 15 32.36 14.11 9.49
N ASN A 16 31.41 13.22 9.20
CA ASN A 16 31.66 11.91 8.57
C ASN A 16 31.99 12.01 7.07
N GLY A 17 31.96 13.22 6.50
CA GLY A 17 32.28 13.54 5.11
C GLY A 17 31.18 13.19 4.11
N GLN A 18 30.03 12.67 4.56
CA GLN A 18 28.95 12.24 3.68
C GLN A 18 28.40 13.42 2.88
N GLN A 19 28.32 13.22 1.56
CA GLN A 19 27.78 14.20 0.61
C GLN A 19 26.36 13.81 0.20
N LEU A 20 25.60 14.80 -0.27
CA LEU A 20 24.31 14.56 -0.95
C LEU A 20 24.47 13.55 -2.10
N ILE A 21 23.67 12.47 -2.07
CA ILE A 21 23.78 11.31 -2.97
C ILE A 21 23.46 11.67 -4.43
N ALA A 22 22.35 12.40 -4.64
CA ALA A 22 21.85 12.77 -5.97
C ALA A 22 21.90 14.30 -6.21
N ALA A 23 23.02 14.94 -5.87
CA ALA A 23 23.15 16.39 -5.95
C ALA A 23 23.20 16.92 -7.39
N SER A 24 22.48 18.03 -7.64
CA SER A 24 22.73 18.88 -8.80
C SER A 24 24.11 19.55 -8.68
N PRO A 25 24.73 20.03 -9.77
CA PRO A 25 26.00 20.75 -9.71
C PRO A 25 26.03 21.92 -8.70
N ASN A 26 24.89 22.58 -8.49
CA ASN A 26 24.75 23.74 -7.61
C ASN A 26 24.26 23.39 -6.20
N SER A 27 23.97 22.12 -5.91
CA SER A 27 23.52 21.66 -4.61
C SER A 27 24.48 20.64 -3.98
N LYS A 28 25.72 20.54 -4.50
CA LYS A 28 26.74 19.66 -3.91
C LYS A 28 27.18 20.21 -2.56
N GLY A 29 27.19 19.35 -1.55
CA GLY A 29 27.64 19.69 -0.22
C GLY A 29 27.46 18.54 0.76
N PRO A 30 28.00 18.69 1.99
CA PRO A 30 27.83 17.72 3.05
C PRO A 30 26.38 17.68 3.54
N PHE A 31 25.98 16.55 4.11
CA PHE A 31 24.77 16.50 4.94
C PHE A 31 24.86 17.42 6.15
N ILE A 32 23.69 17.81 6.65
CA ILE A 32 23.54 18.54 7.91
C ILE A 32 23.81 17.61 9.10
N ASP A 33 24.04 18.19 10.28
CA ASP A 33 24.00 17.44 11.52
C ASP A 33 22.54 17.15 11.89
N PHE A 34 22.07 15.92 11.63
CA PHE A 34 20.71 15.51 11.94
C PHE A 34 20.40 15.44 13.45
N LEU A 35 21.41 15.54 14.32
CA LEU A 35 21.23 15.58 15.77
C LEU A 35 21.21 17.01 16.35
N ASP A 36 21.42 18.05 15.53
CA ASP A 36 21.38 19.44 15.96
C ASP A 36 20.16 20.20 15.39
N PRO A 37 19.16 20.56 16.22
CA PRO A 37 17.96 21.25 15.74
C PRO A 37 18.27 22.63 15.13
N GLU A 38 19.36 23.30 15.55
CA GLU A 38 19.77 24.58 14.95
C GLU A 38 20.27 24.37 13.51
N ALA A 39 20.94 23.25 13.22
CA ALA A 39 21.37 22.90 11.88
C ALA A 39 20.18 22.56 10.97
N THR A 40 19.19 21.80 11.48
CA THR A 40 17.94 21.53 10.75
C THR A 40 17.22 22.83 10.42
N ARG A 41 16.99 23.69 11.42
CA ARG A 41 16.32 24.98 11.21
C ARG A 41 17.03 25.82 10.16
N PHE A 42 18.35 25.97 10.27
CA PHE A 42 19.13 26.71 9.30
C PHE A 42 18.94 26.15 7.87
N HIS A 43 18.99 24.83 7.72
CA HIS A 43 18.85 24.19 6.40
C HIS A 43 17.48 24.41 5.78
N PHE A 44 16.41 24.21 6.55
CA PHE A 44 15.04 24.42 6.08
C PHE A 44 14.80 25.88 5.74
N GLU A 45 15.15 26.82 6.63
CA GLU A 45 15.01 28.25 6.37
C GLU A 45 15.84 28.67 5.16
N TYR A 46 17.05 28.12 4.96
CA TYR A 46 17.84 28.39 3.78
C TYR A 46 17.11 28.01 2.49
N ILE A 47 16.57 26.80 2.39
CA ILE A 47 15.82 26.34 1.20
C ILE A 47 14.55 27.16 1.00
N ILE A 48 13.75 27.35 2.04
CA ILE A 48 12.48 28.08 1.99
C ILE A 48 12.71 29.55 1.56
N ASN A 49 13.73 30.21 2.12
CA ASN A 49 14.05 31.59 1.76
C ASN A 49 14.58 31.71 0.32
N LYS A 50 15.29 30.69 -0.20
CA LYS A 50 15.71 30.64 -1.61
C LYS A 50 14.53 30.49 -2.58
N LEU A 51 13.43 29.89 -2.13
CA LEU A 51 12.18 29.82 -2.87
C LEU A 51 11.36 31.13 -2.78
N GLY A 52 11.81 32.10 -1.98
CA GLY A 52 11.19 33.42 -1.85
C GLY A 52 10.00 33.45 -0.89
N LEU A 53 9.79 32.40 -0.10
CA LEU A 53 8.72 32.34 0.89
C LEU A 53 9.07 33.13 2.15
N LYS A 54 8.05 33.67 2.81
CA LYS A 54 8.17 34.47 4.03
C LYS A 54 7.39 33.81 5.16
N LYS A 55 7.86 33.98 6.40
CA LYS A 55 7.12 33.54 7.59
C LYS A 55 5.76 34.22 7.63
N CYS A 56 4.72 33.46 7.99
CA CYS A 56 3.33 33.93 7.94
C CYS A 56 2.92 34.50 6.57
N GLY A 57 3.59 34.07 5.50
CA GLY A 57 3.38 34.54 4.13
C GLY A 57 2.06 34.06 3.55
N ASP A 58 1.82 34.45 2.30
CA ASP A 58 0.55 34.23 1.60
C ASP A 58 0.11 32.76 1.58
N LEU A 59 -1.06 32.47 2.16
CA LEU A 59 -1.69 31.15 2.13
C LEU A 59 -2.11 30.74 0.72
N ASP A 60 -2.09 31.65 -0.27
CA ASP A 60 -2.33 31.35 -1.68
C ASP A 60 -1.07 30.86 -2.42
N CYS A 61 0.07 30.65 -1.72
CA CYS A 61 1.25 30.04 -2.32
C CYS A 61 0.93 28.64 -2.88
N PRO A 62 1.31 28.31 -4.14
CA PRO A 62 1.06 26.99 -4.72
C PRO A 62 1.95 25.89 -4.11
N LEU A 63 3.09 26.24 -3.48
CA LEU A 63 3.90 25.28 -2.73
C LEU A 63 3.23 25.04 -1.37
N LYS A 64 2.81 23.80 -1.11
CA LYS A 64 2.11 23.41 0.12
C LYS A 64 2.92 22.49 1.02
N THR A 65 3.87 21.76 0.45
CA THR A 65 4.56 20.67 1.14
C THR A 65 6.04 20.69 0.80
N LEU A 66 6.88 20.55 1.82
CA LEU A 66 8.26 20.12 1.67
C LEU A 66 8.37 18.65 2.03
N GLU A 67 9.37 17.99 1.48
CA GLU A 67 9.60 16.57 1.66
C GLU A 67 11.01 16.34 2.19
N VAL A 68 11.10 15.48 3.19
CA VAL A 68 12.34 14.82 3.59
C VAL A 68 12.26 13.36 3.18
N ASP A 69 13.02 13.01 2.15
CA ASP A 69 13.13 11.66 1.60
C ASP A 69 13.71 10.68 2.65
N SER A 70 13.70 9.40 2.33
CA SER A 70 14.30 8.34 3.14
C SER A 70 15.77 8.61 3.48
N MET A 71 16.20 8.15 4.66
CA MET A 71 17.55 8.40 5.17
C MET A 71 18.54 7.28 4.81
N GLU A 72 19.54 7.57 3.97
CA GLU A 72 20.67 6.67 3.70
C GLU A 72 21.98 7.16 4.34
N LEU A 73 22.04 7.15 5.67
CA LEU A 73 23.23 7.62 6.42
C LEU A 73 24.42 6.65 6.27
N HIS A 74 25.64 7.15 6.33
CA HIS A 74 26.82 6.29 6.48
C HIS A 74 26.92 5.72 7.90
N GLU A 75 27.51 4.53 8.03
CA GLU A 75 27.81 3.93 9.32
C GLU A 75 28.72 4.83 10.17
N GLY A 76 28.50 4.83 11.48
CA GLY A 76 29.35 5.56 12.43
C GLY A 76 28.74 5.67 13.82
N ILE A 77 29.57 6.11 14.77
CA ILE A 77 29.13 6.54 16.10
C ILE A 77 28.54 7.95 15.94
N GLN A 78 27.22 8.03 15.79
CA GLN A 78 26.48 9.27 15.66
C GLN A 78 26.67 10.17 16.90
N TRP A 79 27.13 11.40 16.68
CA TRP A 79 27.44 12.33 17.76
C TRP A 79 27.27 13.78 17.30
N THR A 80 26.84 14.66 18.20
CA THR A 80 26.83 16.12 18.02
C THR A 80 27.45 16.80 19.23
N GLN A 81 27.84 18.08 19.11
CA GLN A 81 28.48 18.82 20.20
C GLN A 81 27.62 18.83 21.48
N LYS A 82 26.30 18.89 21.33
CA LYS A 82 25.34 18.92 22.44
C LYS A 82 24.90 17.53 22.93
N PHE A 83 25.43 16.44 22.36
CA PHE A 83 24.98 15.08 22.67
C PHE A 83 25.20 14.70 24.14
N HIS A 84 26.37 15.03 24.69
CA HIS A 84 26.68 14.78 26.10
C HIS A 84 25.64 15.40 27.04
N ASP A 85 25.28 16.67 26.81
CA ASP A 85 24.35 17.40 27.67
C ASP A 85 22.94 16.84 27.57
N TRP A 86 22.51 16.49 26.35
CA TRP A 86 21.26 15.78 26.11
C TRP A 86 21.24 14.43 26.84
N PHE A 87 22.24 13.59 26.61
CA PHE A 87 22.34 12.28 27.22
C PHE A 87 22.27 12.36 28.75
N LYS A 88 23.08 13.25 29.35
CA LYS A 88 23.12 13.43 30.80
C LYS A 88 21.80 13.97 31.35
N LYS A 89 21.10 14.85 30.62
CA LYS A 89 19.78 15.36 31.00
C LYS A 89 18.72 14.25 31.09
N TYR A 90 18.71 13.30 30.15
CA TYR A 90 17.68 12.26 30.11
C TYR A 90 18.03 10.99 30.89
N HIS A 91 19.32 10.68 31.04
CA HIS A 91 19.78 9.44 31.69
C HIS A 91 20.47 9.65 33.05
N GLY A 92 20.89 10.88 33.36
CA GLY A 92 21.46 11.22 34.67
C GLY A 92 22.92 10.80 34.90
N TYR A 93 23.62 10.30 33.87
CA TYR A 93 25.04 9.93 33.94
C TYR A 93 25.82 10.40 32.71
N ASP A 94 27.15 10.39 32.83
CA ASP A 94 28.06 10.83 31.75
C ASP A 94 28.31 9.69 30.75
N PRO A 95 28.00 9.86 29.44
CA PRO A 95 28.25 8.84 28.43
C PRO A 95 29.74 8.65 28.09
N VAL A 96 30.63 9.60 28.43
CA VAL A 96 32.04 9.61 27.98
C VAL A 96 32.82 8.43 28.53
N GLU A 97 32.59 8.04 29.78
CA GLU A 97 33.24 6.88 30.41
C GLU A 97 32.88 5.55 29.73
N TRP A 98 31.78 5.53 28.98
CA TRP A 98 31.19 4.34 28.39
C TRP A 98 31.41 4.23 26.88
N LEU A 99 32.01 5.23 26.24
CA LEU A 99 32.31 5.21 24.80
C LEU A 99 33.02 3.93 24.31
N PRO A 100 33.93 3.28 25.08
CA PRO A 100 34.51 1.99 24.65
C PRO A 100 33.47 0.91 24.37
N ALA A 101 32.32 0.91 25.04
CA ALA A 101 31.26 -0.04 24.81
C ALA A 101 30.66 0.07 23.40
N LEU A 102 30.67 1.27 22.79
CA LEU A 102 30.23 1.47 21.40
C LEU A 102 31.20 0.83 20.39
N SER A 103 32.44 0.57 20.79
CA SER A 103 33.44 -0.17 20.01
C SER A 103 33.52 -1.66 20.39
N GLY A 104 32.53 -2.18 21.12
CA GLY A 104 32.42 -3.60 21.48
C GLY A 104 33.19 -3.99 22.74
N TRP A 105 33.72 -3.04 23.50
CA TRP A 105 34.42 -3.33 24.75
C TRP A 105 33.44 -3.57 25.88
N THR A 106 33.81 -4.42 26.83
CA THR A 106 33.06 -4.55 28.09
C THR A 106 33.62 -3.55 29.09
N VAL A 107 32.81 -2.55 29.45
CA VAL A 107 33.10 -1.60 30.52
C VAL A 107 32.37 -2.09 31.77
N LYS A 108 33.12 -2.33 32.86
CA LYS A 108 32.66 -2.94 34.13
C LYS A 108 32.18 -4.40 33.97
N ASP A 109 31.11 -4.62 33.22
CA ASP A 109 30.53 -5.92 32.91
C ASP A 109 29.62 -5.85 31.67
N LYS A 110 29.25 -7.02 31.13
CA LYS A 110 28.49 -7.12 29.88
C LYS A 110 27.10 -6.49 29.98
N VAL A 111 26.38 -6.73 31.09
CA VAL A 111 25.01 -6.26 31.28
C VAL A 111 24.97 -4.74 31.34
N THR A 112 25.90 -4.13 32.10
CA THR A 112 25.98 -2.67 32.21
C THR A 112 26.38 -2.03 30.88
N SER A 113 27.31 -2.66 30.14
CA SER A 113 27.68 -2.19 28.78
C SER A 113 26.49 -2.23 27.81
N GLU A 114 25.70 -3.30 27.81
CA GLU A 114 24.51 -3.44 26.95
C GLU A 114 23.42 -2.41 27.29
N ARG A 115 23.24 -2.11 28.58
CA ARG A 115 22.33 -1.06 29.05
C ARG A 115 22.74 0.33 28.57
N PHE A 116 24.02 0.66 28.64
CA PHE A 116 24.54 1.91 28.08
C PHE A 116 24.34 1.97 26.56
N VAL A 117 24.63 0.88 25.83
CA VAL A 117 24.42 0.83 24.37
C VAL A 117 22.94 1.05 24.01
N TYR A 118 22.02 0.52 24.81
CA TYR A 118 20.58 0.82 24.68
C TYR A 118 20.30 2.32 24.86
N ASP A 119 20.75 2.93 25.98
CA ASP A 119 20.51 4.36 26.26
C ASP A 119 21.09 5.26 25.17
N TYR A 120 22.29 4.91 24.67
CA TYR A 120 22.95 5.61 23.57
C TYR A 120 22.12 5.54 22.29
N LYS A 121 21.72 4.34 21.84
CA LYS A 121 20.92 4.18 20.62
C LYS A 121 19.58 4.89 20.73
N LYS A 122 18.93 4.82 21.89
CA LYS A 122 17.67 5.50 22.15
C LYS A 122 17.82 7.02 22.12
N THR A 123 18.91 7.55 22.69
CA THR A 123 19.23 8.99 22.63
C THR A 123 19.47 9.45 21.21
N VAL A 124 20.25 8.70 20.41
CA VAL A 124 20.48 9.02 19.00
C VAL A 124 19.15 9.09 18.24
N SER A 125 18.28 8.08 18.42
CA SER A 125 16.95 8.06 17.80
C SER A 125 16.10 9.25 18.19
N ASP A 126 15.92 9.47 19.49
CA ASP A 126 15.00 10.49 19.98
C ASP A 126 15.50 11.90 19.65
N LEU A 127 16.83 12.12 19.68
CA LEU A 127 17.43 13.38 19.30
C LEU A 127 17.33 13.61 17.78
N LEU A 128 17.55 12.61 16.94
CA LEU A 128 17.35 12.73 15.49
C LEU A 128 15.89 13.07 15.19
N ILE A 129 14.93 12.40 15.83
CA ILE A 129 13.51 12.64 15.59
C ILE A 129 13.10 14.06 16.00
N PHE A 130 13.57 14.51 17.16
CA PHE A 130 13.35 15.87 17.64
C PHE A 130 13.99 16.91 16.71
N SER A 131 15.28 16.71 16.40
CA SER A 131 16.08 17.64 15.61
C SER A 131 15.62 17.74 14.17
N HIS A 132 15.31 16.62 13.52
CA HIS A 132 15.03 16.61 12.08
C HIS A 132 13.54 16.70 11.76
N TYR A 133 12.71 15.78 12.27
CA TYR A 133 11.29 15.75 11.92
C TYR A 133 10.48 16.78 12.70
N THR A 134 10.63 16.81 14.03
CA THR A 134 9.84 17.73 14.88
C THR A 134 10.18 19.18 14.56
N THR A 135 11.47 19.53 14.62
CA THR A 135 11.93 20.90 14.30
C THR A 135 11.64 21.25 12.82
N GLY A 136 11.79 20.30 11.90
CA GLY A 136 11.46 20.50 10.48
C GLY A 136 9.99 20.86 10.27
N SER A 137 9.06 20.11 10.88
CA SER A 137 7.62 20.40 10.84
C SER A 137 7.29 21.76 11.48
N GLU A 138 7.89 22.10 12.61
CA GLU A 138 7.72 23.42 13.24
C GLU A 138 8.17 24.55 12.31
N VAL A 139 9.33 24.41 11.66
CA VAL A 139 9.83 25.40 10.69
C VAL A 139 8.90 25.49 9.49
N CYS A 140 8.46 24.36 8.91
CA CYS A 140 7.50 24.36 7.81
C CYS A 140 6.20 25.10 8.18
N ALA A 141 5.66 24.85 9.38
CA ALA A 141 4.44 25.49 9.87
C ALA A 141 4.58 27.03 9.99
N GLU A 142 5.76 27.55 10.41
CA GLU A 142 6.03 29.00 10.44
C GLU A 142 5.87 29.68 9.06
N TYR A 143 5.98 28.90 7.98
CA TYR A 143 5.84 29.36 6.59
C TYR A 143 4.55 28.89 5.91
N GLY A 144 3.62 28.25 6.65
CA GLY A 144 2.37 27.73 6.09
C GLY A 144 2.56 26.50 5.19
N LEU A 145 3.63 25.74 5.40
CA LEU A 145 3.96 24.50 4.69
C LEU A 145 3.72 23.29 5.59
N GLU A 146 3.41 22.16 4.98
CA GLU A 146 3.42 20.84 5.60
C GLU A 146 4.77 20.14 5.35
N LEU A 147 5.19 19.27 6.26
CA LEU A 147 6.30 18.36 6.05
C LEU A 147 5.79 16.94 5.74
N ALA A 148 6.16 16.41 4.58
CA ALA A 148 6.06 14.99 4.27
C ALA A 148 7.39 14.30 4.58
N GLY A 149 7.36 13.05 5.07
CA GLY A 149 8.60 12.33 5.30
C GLY A 149 8.49 10.82 5.46
N ASP A 150 9.58 10.15 5.11
CA ASP A 150 9.69 8.70 4.96
C ASP A 150 10.31 8.02 6.20
N ALA A 151 10.47 8.78 7.28
CA ALA A 151 11.29 8.42 8.43
C ALA A 151 12.66 7.87 7.98
N GLY A 152 12.86 6.55 8.06
CA GLY A 152 14.13 5.89 7.73
C GLY A 152 14.15 5.13 6.41
N GLY A 153 13.12 5.25 5.57
CA GLY A 153 12.97 4.43 4.36
C GLY A 153 13.04 2.94 4.65
N HIS A 154 13.87 2.21 3.88
CA HIS A 154 13.96 0.75 3.93
C HIS A 154 14.49 0.14 5.22
N GLY A 155 15.08 0.94 6.13
CA GLY A 155 15.68 0.45 7.38
C GLY A 155 16.62 -0.74 7.21
N PRO A 156 16.96 -1.44 8.31
CA PRO A 156 17.67 -2.72 8.27
C PRO A 156 16.91 -3.81 7.47
N PRO A 157 17.59 -4.68 6.70
CA PRO A 157 19.04 -4.77 6.51
C PRO A 157 19.55 -3.94 5.30
N ILE A 158 18.71 -3.08 4.71
CA ILE A 158 19.08 -2.33 3.51
C ILE A 158 19.94 -1.13 3.89
N TRP A 159 19.52 -0.41 4.94
CA TRP A 159 20.20 0.72 5.55
C TRP A 159 20.27 0.53 7.07
N ASP A 160 21.28 -0.21 7.53
CA ASP A 160 21.54 -0.48 8.96
C ASP A 160 21.90 0.77 9.78
N SER A 161 22.17 1.88 9.09
CA SER A 161 22.65 3.14 9.64
C SER A 161 21.55 4.09 10.07
N CYS A 162 20.29 3.89 9.67
CA CYS A 162 19.19 4.77 10.05
C CYS A 162 18.76 4.48 11.50
N PRO A 163 18.95 5.41 12.47
CA PRO A 163 18.86 5.08 13.87
C PRO A 163 17.53 5.53 14.49
N VAL A 164 16.38 5.31 13.84
CA VAL A 164 15.08 5.85 14.30
C VAL A 164 14.10 4.77 14.78
N ASP A 165 13.24 5.14 15.74
CA ASP A 165 11.90 4.57 15.91
C ASP A 165 11.02 5.13 14.76
N ALA A 166 10.70 4.28 13.79
CA ALA A 166 10.03 4.69 12.56
C ALA A 166 8.62 5.25 12.81
N LEU A 167 7.81 4.62 13.67
CA LEU A 167 6.47 5.15 13.98
C LEU A 167 6.57 6.52 14.65
N LYS A 168 7.53 6.72 15.56
CA LYS A 168 7.73 8.03 16.21
C LYS A 168 8.20 9.08 15.22
N ALA A 169 9.14 8.74 14.33
CA ALA A 169 9.59 9.64 13.27
C ALA A 169 8.42 10.08 12.36
N LEU A 170 7.65 9.11 11.87
CA LEU A 170 6.46 9.35 11.03
C LEU A 170 5.36 10.14 11.78
N GLY A 171 5.20 9.92 13.08
CA GLY A 171 4.26 10.67 13.91
C GLY A 171 4.59 12.16 14.05
N ASN A 172 5.87 12.53 13.86
CA ASN A 172 6.39 13.89 13.98
C ASN A 172 6.52 14.64 12.64
N VAL A 173 5.92 14.12 11.56
CA VAL A 173 5.69 14.85 10.31
C VAL A 173 4.19 15.07 10.05
N ASP A 174 3.82 15.97 9.14
CA ASP A 174 2.43 16.24 8.80
C ASP A 174 1.83 15.16 7.90
N ILE A 175 2.63 14.66 6.95
CA ILE A 175 2.25 13.61 6.00
C ILE A 175 3.24 12.45 6.12
N PRO A 176 2.89 11.39 6.86
CA PRO A 176 3.64 10.14 6.86
C PRO A 176 3.69 9.55 5.45
N ARG A 177 4.89 9.27 4.97
CA ARG A 177 5.11 8.64 3.68
C ARG A 177 5.90 7.35 3.85
N GLY A 178 5.58 6.38 3.00
CA GLY A 178 6.35 5.16 2.84
C GLY A 178 6.64 4.92 1.37
N GLU A 179 6.85 3.67 1.02
CA GLU A 179 7.34 3.36 -0.32
C GLU A 179 7.01 1.91 -0.70
N PHE A 180 6.73 1.65 -1.97
CA PHE A 180 6.65 0.27 -2.47
C PHE A 180 7.18 0.11 -3.89
N TRP A 181 7.92 -0.99 -4.10
CA TRP A 181 8.58 -1.28 -5.36
C TRP A 181 7.89 -2.36 -6.19
N ILE A 182 8.01 -2.25 -7.52
CA ILE A 182 7.63 -3.35 -8.44
C ILE A 182 8.79 -4.36 -8.51
N LYS A 183 8.61 -5.55 -7.89
CA LYS A 183 9.50 -6.71 -8.03
C LYS A 183 10.99 -6.37 -7.77
N ASN A 184 11.27 -5.72 -6.64
CA ASN A 184 12.64 -5.51 -6.15
C ASN A 184 13.16 -6.77 -5.43
N ARG A 185 14.48 -7.01 -5.49
CA ARG A 185 15.15 -8.17 -4.85
C ARG A 185 14.90 -8.30 -3.34
N ASN A 186 14.61 -7.19 -2.67
CA ASN A 186 14.37 -7.14 -1.24
C ASN A 186 12.88 -7.07 -0.88
N ASN A 187 11.95 -7.22 -1.84
CA ASN A 187 10.50 -7.12 -1.61
C ASN A 187 10.09 -5.88 -0.79
N ILE A 188 10.62 -4.72 -1.17
CA ILE A 188 10.35 -3.46 -0.47
C ILE A 188 8.87 -3.08 -0.62
N PHE A 189 8.17 -3.05 0.52
CA PHE A 189 6.76 -2.69 0.62
C PHE A 189 6.47 -2.14 2.03
N LEU A 190 6.60 -0.83 2.18
CA LEU A 190 6.55 -0.08 3.44
C LEU A 190 5.24 0.71 3.53
N VAL A 191 4.12 0.00 3.64
CA VAL A 191 2.81 0.66 3.73
C VAL A 191 2.17 0.42 5.09
N LYS A 192 2.24 -0.81 5.62
CA LYS A 192 1.60 -1.15 6.90
C LYS A 192 2.15 -0.36 8.10
N GLU A 193 3.46 -0.08 8.13
CA GLU A 193 4.08 0.75 9.17
C GLU A 193 3.59 2.20 9.12
N ILE A 194 3.51 2.77 7.92
CA ILE A 194 3.07 4.14 7.69
C ILE A 194 1.59 4.27 8.00
N ALA A 195 0.78 3.28 7.63
CA ALA A 195 -0.62 3.20 8.02
C ALA A 195 -0.77 3.16 9.54
N SER A 196 0.00 2.29 10.22
CA SER A 196 -0.02 2.20 11.68
C SER A 196 0.36 3.53 12.33
N ALA A 197 1.45 4.18 11.88
CA ALA A 197 1.86 5.49 12.36
C ALA A 197 0.73 6.53 12.14
N SER A 198 0.16 6.57 10.94
CA SER A 198 -0.91 7.53 10.63
C SER A 198 -2.11 7.34 11.53
N HIS A 199 -2.56 6.10 11.74
CA HIS A 199 -3.70 5.80 12.60
C HIS A 199 -3.44 6.16 14.07
N ILE A 200 -2.32 5.71 14.64
CA ILE A 200 -2.03 5.91 16.07
C ILE A 200 -1.69 7.37 16.38
N TYR A 201 -1.21 8.13 15.37
CA TYR A 201 -0.94 9.55 15.52
C TYR A 201 -2.10 10.47 15.09
N GLY A 202 -3.20 9.93 14.56
CA GLY A 202 -4.36 10.71 14.13
C GLY A 202 -4.13 11.50 12.84
N LYS A 203 -3.24 11.02 11.96
CA LYS A 203 -2.94 11.63 10.66
C LYS A 203 -3.91 11.10 9.60
N PRO A 204 -4.46 11.97 8.73
CA PRO A 204 -5.46 11.55 7.74
C PRO A 204 -4.85 10.84 6.52
N TYR A 205 -3.58 11.10 6.23
CA TYR A 205 -2.91 10.61 5.03
C TYR A 205 -1.92 9.50 5.34
N VAL A 206 -2.05 8.42 4.57
CA VAL A 206 -1.06 7.35 4.41
C VAL A 206 -0.55 7.50 2.98
N ASP A 207 0.58 8.18 2.83
CA ASP A 207 1.19 8.44 1.52
C ASP A 207 2.25 7.38 1.20
N ALA A 208 2.51 7.15 -0.09
CA ALA A 208 3.67 6.36 -0.48
C ALA A 208 4.26 6.80 -1.81
N GLU A 209 5.59 6.85 -1.84
CA GLU A 209 6.39 6.72 -3.04
C GLU A 209 6.02 5.40 -3.75
N SER A 210 5.38 5.52 -4.91
CA SER A 210 4.63 4.43 -5.52
C SER A 210 5.27 3.92 -6.80
N TRP A 211 5.42 2.59 -6.88
CA TRP A 211 5.85 1.80 -8.04
C TRP A 211 7.33 1.91 -8.43
N THR A 212 8.20 2.24 -7.49
CA THR A 212 9.64 2.35 -7.74
C THR A 212 10.20 1.05 -8.31
N THR A 213 11.04 1.14 -9.33
CA THR A 213 11.44 -0.06 -10.08
C THR A 213 12.73 0.10 -10.86
N TRP A 214 13.47 -1.00 -10.98
CA TRP A 214 14.59 -1.13 -11.93
C TRP A 214 14.14 -1.63 -13.31
N ARG A 215 12.88 -2.07 -13.43
CA ARG A 215 12.29 -2.52 -14.69
C ARG A 215 11.98 -1.31 -15.55
N ARG A 216 12.44 -1.31 -16.81
CA ARG A 216 12.30 -0.17 -17.70
C ARG A 216 11.20 -0.37 -18.74
N TRP A 217 10.28 0.60 -18.86
CA TRP A 217 9.26 0.74 -19.90
C TRP A 217 8.45 -0.53 -20.23
N LYS A 218 8.19 -1.40 -19.25
CA LYS A 218 7.44 -2.65 -19.47
C LYS A 218 6.25 -2.85 -18.54
N ASP A 219 6.08 -1.98 -17.55
CA ASP A 219 5.01 -2.14 -16.57
C ASP A 219 3.77 -1.37 -17.04
N SER A 220 2.66 -2.09 -17.25
CA SER A 220 1.39 -1.57 -17.75
C SER A 220 0.48 -1.07 -16.62
N PRO A 221 -0.63 -0.36 -16.91
CA PRO A 221 -1.64 -0.05 -15.90
C PRO A 221 -2.16 -1.28 -15.15
N VAL A 222 -2.28 -2.45 -15.80
CA VAL A 222 -2.66 -3.72 -15.15
C VAL A 222 -1.69 -4.09 -14.04
N VAL A 223 -0.39 -4.08 -14.34
CA VAL A 223 0.66 -4.41 -13.36
C VAL A 223 0.63 -3.43 -12.21
N ARG A 224 0.54 -2.12 -12.51
CA ARG A 224 0.48 -1.08 -11.49
C ARG A 224 -0.74 -1.22 -10.58
N LYS A 225 -1.91 -1.54 -11.15
CA LYS A 225 -3.15 -1.79 -10.42
C LYS A 225 -2.99 -2.88 -9.37
N GLN A 226 -2.47 -4.03 -9.75
CA GLN A 226 -2.33 -5.16 -8.81
C GLN A 226 -1.44 -4.83 -7.62
N ILE A 227 -0.36 -4.08 -7.85
CA ILE A 227 0.56 -3.66 -6.81
C ILE A 227 -0.04 -2.58 -5.92
N VAL A 228 -0.71 -1.56 -6.47
CA VAL A 228 -1.32 -0.51 -5.63
C VAL A 228 -2.53 -1.00 -4.86
N ASP A 229 -3.26 -2.00 -5.38
CA ASP A 229 -4.36 -2.60 -4.64
C ASP A 229 -3.86 -3.30 -3.36
N ARG A 230 -2.65 -3.86 -3.39
CA ARG A 230 -1.97 -4.32 -2.17
C ARG A 230 -1.74 -3.17 -1.21
N ALA A 231 -1.18 -2.07 -1.71
CA ALA A 231 -0.90 -0.90 -0.88
C ALA A 231 -2.18 -0.36 -0.24
N PHE A 232 -3.28 -0.29 -0.99
CA PHE A 232 -4.61 0.06 -0.48
C PHE A 232 -5.05 -0.89 0.64
N CYS A 233 -4.91 -2.21 0.48
CA CYS A 233 -5.22 -3.18 1.54
C CYS A 233 -4.29 -3.08 2.76
N GLU A 234 -3.08 -2.52 2.62
CA GLU A 234 -2.15 -2.28 3.73
C GLU A 234 -2.39 -0.93 4.44
N GLY A 235 -3.19 -0.04 3.86
CA GLY A 235 -3.60 1.23 4.46
C GLY A 235 -3.35 2.47 3.58
N LEU A 236 -2.70 2.33 2.42
CA LEU A 236 -2.43 3.47 1.53
C LEU A 236 -3.73 4.20 1.19
N ASN A 237 -3.71 5.52 1.25
CA ASN A 237 -4.85 6.33 0.83
C ASN A 237 -4.46 7.59 0.05
N ARG A 238 -3.16 7.78 -0.22
CA ARG A 238 -2.62 8.85 -1.07
C ARG A 238 -1.40 8.33 -1.84
N ILE A 239 -1.28 8.69 -3.11
CA ILE A 239 -0.25 8.16 -4.03
C ILE A 239 0.69 9.27 -4.46
N THR A 240 1.99 9.03 -4.28
CA THR A 240 3.07 9.85 -4.85
C THR A 240 3.80 9.04 -5.92
N TYR A 241 3.78 9.47 -7.18
CA TYR A 241 4.41 8.72 -8.27
C TYR A 241 5.94 8.80 -8.22
N HIS A 242 6.61 7.66 -8.05
CA HIS A 242 8.04 7.57 -8.32
C HIS A 242 8.28 6.91 -9.68
N GLY A 243 8.81 7.59 -10.69
CA GLY A 243 8.94 9.04 -10.82
C GLY A 243 8.08 9.57 -11.95
N TYR A 244 7.75 10.87 -11.92
CA TYR A 244 7.17 11.58 -13.06
C TYR A 244 8.22 12.48 -13.71
N SER A 245 9.11 11.88 -14.52
CA SER A 245 10.28 12.59 -15.03
C SER A 245 9.92 13.66 -16.07
N HIS A 246 10.48 14.86 -15.91
CA HIS A 246 10.32 15.92 -16.92
C HIS A 246 11.01 15.52 -18.23
N SER A 247 10.18 15.30 -19.27
CA SER A 247 10.61 14.86 -20.60
C SER A 247 9.93 15.73 -21.67
N PRO A 248 10.54 16.84 -22.10
CA PRO A 248 9.94 17.73 -23.10
C PRO A 248 10.03 17.13 -24.51
N LYS A 249 9.20 17.58 -25.46
CA LYS A 249 9.01 16.90 -26.76
C LYS A 249 10.31 16.77 -27.56
N GLU A 250 11.17 17.78 -27.46
CA GLU A 250 12.46 17.84 -28.13
C GLU A 250 13.41 16.73 -27.70
N VAL A 251 13.18 16.05 -26.54
CA VAL A 251 14.02 14.92 -26.09
C VAL A 251 13.71 13.59 -26.78
N GLY A 252 12.71 13.54 -27.66
CA GLY A 252 12.29 12.33 -28.36
C GLY A 252 11.44 11.41 -27.48
N LEU A 253 11.18 10.18 -27.96
CA LEU A 253 10.38 9.16 -27.26
C LEU A 253 11.25 7.92 -26.98
N PRO A 254 11.15 7.28 -25.81
CA PRO A 254 10.28 7.64 -24.66
C PRO A 254 10.80 8.82 -23.84
N GLY A 255 11.94 9.39 -24.25
CA GLY A 255 12.53 10.60 -23.70
C GLY A 255 13.27 10.37 -22.40
N ARG A 256 13.28 11.39 -21.54
CA ARG A 256 14.04 11.40 -20.29
C ARG A 256 13.32 10.63 -19.20
N SER A 257 14.12 9.91 -18.42
CA SER A 257 13.66 9.32 -17.16
C SER A 257 14.75 9.38 -16.10
N TYR A 258 14.31 9.39 -14.83
CA TYR A 258 15.16 9.16 -13.68
C TYR A 258 15.80 7.77 -13.73
N HIS A 259 16.93 7.61 -13.05
CA HIS A 259 17.74 6.39 -13.08
C HIS A 259 16.99 5.16 -12.53
N ALA A 260 16.04 5.38 -11.61
CA ALA A 260 15.00 4.43 -11.23
C ALA A 260 13.66 4.80 -11.90
N GLY A 261 12.88 3.80 -12.29
CA GLY A 261 11.49 3.96 -12.73
C GLY A 261 10.57 4.13 -11.51
N VAL A 262 9.27 4.26 -11.66
CA VAL A 262 8.45 3.95 -12.82
C VAL A 262 8.63 4.95 -13.96
N ASP A 263 8.78 4.43 -15.19
CA ASP A 263 8.88 5.25 -16.40
C ASP A 263 7.52 5.86 -16.75
N MET A 264 7.11 6.89 -16.01
CA MET A 264 5.86 7.61 -16.23
C MET A 264 6.15 9.05 -16.65
N ASN A 265 5.61 9.43 -17.80
CA ASN A 265 5.62 10.80 -18.31
C ASN A 265 4.57 10.89 -19.46
N PRO A 266 4.30 12.08 -20.03
CA PRO A 266 3.37 12.21 -21.16
C PRO A 266 3.76 11.46 -22.45
N GLN A 267 4.98 10.91 -22.49
CA GLN A 267 5.57 10.26 -23.66
C GLN A 267 5.44 8.72 -23.61
N VAL A 268 4.85 8.14 -22.56
CA VAL A 268 4.53 6.70 -22.57
C VAL A 268 3.46 6.39 -23.62
N VAL A 269 3.55 5.22 -24.26
CA VAL A 269 2.70 4.83 -25.41
C VAL A 269 1.21 5.05 -25.14
N TRP A 270 0.75 4.69 -23.95
CA TRP A 270 -0.68 4.70 -23.57
C TRP A 270 -1.13 6.00 -22.91
N TRP A 271 -0.29 7.05 -22.82
CA TRP A 271 -0.60 8.29 -22.08
C TRP A 271 -1.92 8.94 -22.51
N SER A 272 -2.19 8.96 -23.83
CA SER A 272 -3.44 9.50 -24.39
C SER A 272 -4.70 8.80 -23.87
N LYS A 273 -4.56 7.63 -23.25
CA LYS A 273 -5.63 6.80 -22.67
C LYS A 273 -5.48 6.59 -21.17
N ALA A 274 -4.65 7.37 -20.49
CA ALA A 274 -4.36 7.19 -19.06
C ALA A 274 -5.55 7.50 -18.13
N ARG A 275 -6.50 8.33 -18.57
CA ARG A 275 -7.55 8.92 -17.72
C ARG A 275 -8.32 7.90 -16.87
N PRO A 276 -8.83 6.76 -17.39
CA PRO A 276 -9.58 5.81 -16.56
C PRO A 276 -8.76 5.16 -15.45
N PHE A 277 -7.45 4.94 -15.67
CA PHE A 277 -6.56 4.46 -14.62
C PHE A 277 -6.36 5.54 -13.54
N MET A 278 -6.21 6.81 -13.94
CA MET A 278 -6.09 7.92 -12.97
C MET A 278 -7.38 8.15 -12.18
N ASP A 279 -8.55 8.02 -12.82
CA ASP A 279 -9.85 8.09 -12.14
C ASP A 279 -10.01 6.94 -11.14
N TYR A 280 -9.60 5.72 -11.49
CA TYR A 280 -9.57 4.58 -10.57
C TYR A 280 -8.76 4.89 -9.31
N LEU A 281 -7.52 5.35 -9.47
CA LEU A 281 -6.65 5.68 -8.34
C LEU A 281 -7.26 6.79 -7.48
N SER A 282 -7.83 7.82 -8.11
CA SER A 282 -8.47 8.94 -7.42
C SER A 282 -9.69 8.50 -6.60
N ARG A 283 -10.56 7.65 -7.17
CA ARG A 283 -11.73 7.10 -6.46
C ARG A 283 -11.31 6.22 -5.29
N CYS A 284 -10.30 5.37 -5.48
CA CYS A 284 -9.77 4.54 -4.39
C CYS A 284 -9.20 5.40 -3.25
N CYS A 285 -8.34 6.38 -3.56
CA CYS A 285 -7.79 7.30 -2.55
C CYS A 285 -8.90 8.04 -1.81
N TYR A 286 -9.89 8.57 -2.53
CA TYR A 286 -11.03 9.27 -1.92
C TYR A 286 -11.78 8.37 -0.91
N MET A 287 -12.15 7.15 -1.33
CA MET A 287 -12.87 6.20 -0.47
C MET A 287 -12.03 5.76 0.73
N LEU A 288 -10.73 5.54 0.54
CA LEU A 288 -9.80 5.09 1.59
C LEU A 288 -9.37 6.20 2.55
N GLN A 289 -9.78 7.45 2.29
CA GLN A 289 -9.65 8.56 3.24
C GLN A 289 -10.92 8.78 4.09
N GLN A 290 -12.02 8.06 3.81
CA GLN A 290 -13.26 8.23 4.56
C GLN A 290 -13.21 7.51 5.91
N GLY A 291 -13.66 8.18 6.97
CA GLY A 291 -13.78 7.58 8.29
C GLY A 291 -12.46 7.08 8.87
N MET A 292 -12.54 6.14 9.80
CA MET A 292 -11.40 5.57 10.52
C MET A 292 -11.12 4.15 10.04
N PHE A 293 -9.85 3.75 10.12
CA PHE A 293 -9.48 2.35 9.94
C PHE A 293 -10.10 1.47 11.04
N VAL A 294 -10.47 0.24 10.69
CA VAL A 294 -11.02 -0.74 11.63
C VAL A 294 -10.03 -1.89 11.81
N ALA A 295 -9.60 -2.08 13.05
CA ALA A 295 -8.77 -3.19 13.49
C ALA A 295 -9.20 -3.66 14.87
N ASP A 296 -8.96 -4.94 15.17
CA ASP A 296 -9.25 -5.51 16.48
C ASP A 296 -8.05 -5.48 17.43
N VAL A 297 -6.83 -5.41 16.89
CA VAL A 297 -5.60 -5.62 17.65
C VAL A 297 -4.66 -4.42 17.52
N ALA A 298 -4.11 -3.98 18.66
CA ALA A 298 -2.90 -3.17 18.69
C ALA A 298 -1.71 -4.06 19.06
N TYR A 299 -0.57 -3.93 18.39
CA TYR A 299 0.65 -4.68 18.69
C TYR A 299 1.78 -3.74 19.11
N TYR A 300 2.27 -3.88 20.34
CA TYR A 300 3.43 -3.14 20.82
C TYR A 300 4.71 -3.81 20.34
N TYR A 301 5.55 -3.09 19.59
CA TYR A 301 6.80 -3.65 19.05
C TYR A 301 8.04 -3.46 19.94
N GLY A 302 7.88 -2.87 21.13
CA GLY A 302 8.99 -2.53 22.03
C GLY A 302 9.48 -1.09 21.89
N ASP A 303 10.56 -0.77 22.61
CA ASP A 303 11.15 0.59 22.69
C ASP A 303 12.61 0.65 22.21
N LYS A 304 13.02 -0.35 21.44
CA LYS A 304 14.37 -0.39 20.90
C LYS A 304 14.58 0.73 19.87
N ALA A 305 15.84 1.02 19.56
CA ALA A 305 16.24 1.93 18.50
C ALA A 305 17.46 1.35 17.76
N PRO A 306 17.48 1.33 16.42
CA PRO A 306 16.33 1.59 15.56
C PRO A 306 15.19 0.60 15.78
N ASN A 307 13.98 0.96 15.35
CA ASN A 307 12.81 0.09 15.44
C ASN A 307 11.88 0.32 14.26
N PHE A 308 11.62 -0.78 13.56
CA PHE A 308 10.92 -0.81 12.30
C PHE A 308 9.96 -2.00 12.25
N TRP A 309 8.92 -1.89 11.42
CA TRP A 309 7.92 -2.92 11.20
C TRP A 309 7.65 -3.17 9.72
N PRO A 310 7.81 -4.42 9.24
CA PRO A 310 8.52 -5.52 9.89
C PRO A 310 10.01 -5.20 10.10
N LEU A 311 10.63 -5.72 11.16
CA LEU A 311 12.02 -5.42 11.56
C LEU A 311 13.07 -5.64 10.44
N PHE A 312 12.79 -6.54 9.49
CA PHE A 312 13.59 -6.77 8.30
C PHE A 312 12.67 -6.66 7.09
N HIS A 313 12.78 -5.56 6.34
CA HIS A 313 11.83 -5.16 5.29
C HIS A 313 11.87 -6.02 4.01
N ASN A 314 11.64 -7.33 4.15
CA ASN A 314 11.44 -8.31 3.09
C ASN A 314 9.96 -8.76 3.09
N VAL A 315 9.11 -7.99 2.42
CA VAL A 315 7.66 -8.06 2.58
C VAL A 315 6.97 -8.54 1.28
N PRO A 316 7.03 -9.85 0.96
CA PRO A 316 6.46 -10.38 -0.29
C PRO A 316 4.93 -10.32 -0.34
N GLU A 317 4.27 -10.30 0.82
CA GLU A 317 2.81 -10.27 1.00
C GLU A 317 2.45 -9.30 2.12
N LYS A 318 1.17 -8.89 2.22
CA LYS A 318 0.67 -8.04 3.32
C LYS A 318 1.12 -8.61 4.69
N PRO A 319 1.86 -7.86 5.52
CA PRO A 319 2.34 -8.37 6.81
C PRO A 319 1.20 -8.83 7.71
N LEU A 320 1.27 -10.08 8.18
CA LEU A 320 0.36 -10.60 9.19
C LEU A 320 1.00 -10.49 10.58
N LEU A 321 0.16 -10.32 11.60
CA LEU A 321 0.58 -10.45 12.99
C LEU A 321 0.57 -11.91 13.41
N ASP A 322 1.65 -12.37 14.02
CA ASP A 322 1.78 -13.75 14.50
C ASP A 322 0.62 -14.11 15.44
N GLY A 323 -0.02 -15.26 15.15
CA GLY A 323 -1.13 -15.76 15.94
C GLY A 323 -2.48 -15.02 15.75
N LEU A 324 -2.56 -13.96 14.93
CA LEU A 324 -3.82 -13.29 14.58
C LEU A 324 -4.51 -13.96 13.37
N GLY A 325 -3.73 -14.28 12.34
CA GLY A 325 -4.20 -14.93 11.11
C GLY A 325 -5.08 -14.05 10.22
N ALA A 326 -5.56 -14.64 9.12
CA ALA A 326 -6.38 -13.93 8.14
C ALA A 326 -7.77 -13.54 8.68
N GLY A 327 -8.34 -12.50 8.09
CA GLY A 327 -9.69 -11.99 8.41
C GLY A 327 -9.76 -11.04 9.60
N PHE A 328 -8.62 -10.67 10.16
CA PHE A 328 -8.48 -9.60 11.15
C PHE A 328 -7.39 -8.62 10.68
N ASP A 329 -7.40 -7.42 11.23
CA ASP A 329 -6.36 -6.43 11.00
C ASP A 329 -5.88 -5.82 12.32
N TYR A 330 -4.73 -5.16 12.27
CA TYR A 330 -4.01 -4.65 13.45
C TYR A 330 -3.30 -3.33 13.15
N ASP A 331 -2.96 -2.55 14.16
CA ASP A 331 -1.94 -1.50 14.05
C ASP A 331 -0.77 -1.82 14.97
N VAL A 332 0.41 -1.35 14.58
CA VAL A 332 1.59 -1.37 15.43
C VAL A 332 1.65 -0.09 16.26
N VAL A 333 2.03 -0.20 17.53
CA VAL A 333 2.12 0.93 18.47
C VAL A 333 3.49 0.98 19.12
N ASN A 334 3.95 2.19 19.44
CA ASN A 334 5.19 2.43 20.16
C ASN A 334 4.94 2.91 21.60
N SER A 335 6.01 3.10 22.36
CA SER A 335 5.97 3.56 23.76
C SER A 335 5.27 4.92 23.90
N ASP A 336 5.54 5.83 22.97
CA ASP A 336 5.02 7.21 23.02
C ASP A 336 3.49 7.22 23.05
N VAL A 337 2.84 6.55 22.09
CA VAL A 337 1.38 6.55 22.04
C VAL A 337 0.74 5.75 23.16
N ILE A 338 1.40 4.69 23.64
CA ILE A 338 0.92 3.96 24.82
C ILE A 338 0.85 4.92 26.00
N VAL A 339 1.97 5.56 26.35
CA VAL A 339 2.09 6.43 27.52
C VAL A 339 1.18 7.65 27.39
N ASN A 340 1.22 8.33 26.25
CA ASN A 340 0.68 9.68 26.10
C ASN A 340 -0.73 9.75 25.50
N ARG A 341 -1.19 8.73 24.75
CA ARG A 341 -2.45 8.83 23.98
C ARG A 341 -3.49 7.78 24.32
N MET A 342 -3.09 6.56 24.66
CA MET A 342 -4.05 5.49 24.92
C MET A 342 -4.87 5.75 26.19
N SER A 343 -6.16 5.45 26.11
CA SER A 343 -7.09 5.37 27.23
C SER A 343 -8.08 4.22 27.03
N VAL A 344 -9.00 4.00 27.96
CA VAL A 344 -10.00 2.91 27.88
C VAL A 344 -11.41 3.47 27.98
N ARG A 345 -12.27 3.00 27.07
CA ARG A 345 -13.72 3.23 27.11
C ARG A 345 -14.42 1.96 26.64
N ASP A 346 -15.44 1.53 27.38
CA ASP A 346 -16.23 0.33 27.07
C ASP A 346 -15.37 -0.92 26.84
N SER A 347 -14.37 -1.12 27.71
CA SER A 347 -13.37 -2.20 27.65
C SER A 347 -12.54 -2.25 26.37
N ARG A 348 -12.56 -1.19 25.56
CA ARG A 348 -11.71 -1.01 24.38
C ARG A 348 -10.61 -0.01 24.67
N ILE A 349 -9.45 -0.25 24.08
CA ILE A 349 -8.36 0.73 24.05
C ILE A 349 -8.73 1.76 22.99
N ILE A 350 -8.71 3.05 23.33
CA ILE A 350 -9.07 4.14 22.43
C ILE A 350 -7.96 5.18 22.36
N PHE A 351 -7.92 5.87 21.22
CA PHE A 351 -7.15 7.08 20.99
C PHE A 351 -8.08 8.31 20.99
N PRO A 352 -7.54 9.52 21.22
CA PRO A 352 -8.33 10.75 21.24
C PRO A 352 -9.14 10.98 19.96
N ASP A 353 -8.58 10.57 18.82
CA ASP A 353 -9.14 10.83 17.50
C ASP A 353 -10.24 9.82 17.11
N GLY A 354 -10.33 8.69 17.81
CA GLY A 354 -11.39 7.70 17.62
C GLY A 354 -10.92 6.29 17.27
N MET A 355 -9.63 6.09 16.93
CA MET A 355 -9.06 4.75 16.73
C MET A 355 -9.32 3.88 17.97
N SER A 356 -9.67 2.61 17.76
CA SER A 356 -10.09 1.74 18.86
C SER A 356 -9.80 0.27 18.62
N TYR A 357 -9.22 -0.38 19.63
CA TYR A 357 -8.78 -1.78 19.59
C TYR A 357 -9.39 -2.59 20.74
N ARG A 358 -9.56 -3.90 20.53
CA ARG A 358 -10.07 -4.83 21.55
C ARG A 358 -8.99 -5.29 22.50
N VAL A 359 -7.75 -5.43 22.01
CA VAL A 359 -6.65 -6.02 22.76
C VAL A 359 -5.31 -5.42 22.34
N LEU A 360 -4.41 -5.28 23.31
CA LEU A 360 -3.02 -4.96 23.09
C LEU A 360 -2.17 -6.23 23.21
N VAL A 361 -1.39 -6.54 22.18
CA VAL A 361 -0.44 -7.65 22.17
C VAL A 361 0.95 -7.10 22.48
N LEU A 362 1.65 -7.72 23.43
CA LEU A 362 3.04 -7.43 23.78
C LEU A 362 3.99 -8.35 23.01
N PRO A 363 5.21 -7.89 22.72
CA PRO A 363 6.21 -8.74 22.10
C PRO A 363 6.76 -9.75 23.13
N ASP A 364 7.32 -10.85 22.66
CA ASP A 364 8.03 -11.79 23.53
C ASP A 364 9.42 -11.24 23.89
N GLN A 365 9.46 -10.34 24.88
CA GLN A 365 10.65 -9.63 25.33
C GLN A 365 10.75 -9.63 26.85
N ARG A 366 11.99 -9.69 27.35
CA ARG A 366 12.29 -9.71 28.79
C ARG A 366 12.14 -8.32 29.42
N ASP A 367 12.50 -7.29 28.68
CA ASP A 367 12.60 -5.92 29.14
C ASP A 367 11.43 -5.06 28.67
N MET A 368 11.06 -4.08 29.51
CA MET A 368 10.05 -3.08 29.21
C MET A 368 10.35 -1.79 29.97
N GLN A 369 10.13 -0.63 29.37
CA GLN A 369 10.20 0.63 30.11
C GLN A 369 9.19 0.64 31.27
N LEU A 370 9.60 1.14 32.43
CA LEU A 370 8.75 1.23 33.61
C LEU A 370 7.52 2.11 33.36
N GLU A 371 7.70 3.19 32.61
CA GLU A 371 6.66 4.15 32.23
C GLU A 371 5.57 3.50 31.37
N VAL A 372 5.97 2.60 30.45
CA VAL A 372 5.04 1.78 29.67
C VAL A 372 4.25 0.87 30.60
N LEU A 373 4.90 0.08 31.47
CA LEU A 373 4.18 -0.81 32.39
C LEU A 373 3.23 -0.05 33.33
N LEU A 374 3.63 1.10 33.85
CA LEU A 374 2.79 1.98 34.66
C LEU A 374 1.54 2.44 33.91
N LYS A 375 1.68 2.73 32.62
CA LYS A 375 0.53 3.07 31.79
C LYS A 375 -0.34 1.85 31.49
N LEU A 376 0.26 0.71 31.16
CA LEU A 376 -0.46 -0.55 30.93
C LEU A 376 -1.29 -0.93 32.16
N GLU A 377 -0.75 -0.75 33.36
CA GLU A 377 -1.50 -0.94 34.61
C GLU A 377 -2.78 -0.11 34.64
N LYS A 378 -2.70 1.19 34.30
CA LYS A 378 -3.87 2.08 34.27
C LYS A 378 -4.89 1.63 33.21
N LEU A 379 -4.42 1.21 32.04
CA LEU A 379 -5.29 0.72 30.96
C LEU A 379 -6.01 -0.57 31.40
N VAL A 380 -5.30 -1.54 31.94
CA VAL A 380 -5.89 -2.81 32.41
C VAL A 380 -6.84 -2.55 33.58
N SER A 381 -6.42 -1.73 34.56
CA SER A 381 -7.30 -1.30 35.66
C SER A 381 -8.62 -0.69 35.17
N ALA A 382 -8.59 0.04 34.06
CA ALA A 382 -9.76 0.66 33.46
C ALA A 382 -10.61 -0.28 32.56
N GLY A 383 -10.12 -1.47 32.22
CA GLY A 383 -10.87 -2.47 31.45
C GLY A 383 -10.18 -3.02 30.20
N ALA A 384 -8.94 -2.61 29.90
CA ALA A 384 -8.22 -3.15 28.75
C ALA A 384 -7.84 -4.63 28.94
N THR A 385 -7.70 -5.33 27.82
CA THR A 385 -7.06 -6.65 27.77
C THR A 385 -5.67 -6.52 27.18
N ILE A 386 -4.69 -7.19 27.81
CA ILE A 386 -3.32 -7.34 27.30
C ILE A 386 -3.01 -8.81 27.11
N ILE A 387 -2.42 -9.16 25.97
CA ILE A 387 -1.87 -10.49 25.68
C ILE A 387 -0.34 -10.40 25.64
N GLY A 388 0.36 -11.16 26.48
CA GLY A 388 1.80 -11.32 26.37
C GLY A 388 2.51 -11.69 27.67
N PRO A 389 3.83 -11.94 27.58
CA PRO A 389 4.61 -12.36 28.74
C PRO A 389 4.80 -11.24 29.75
N LYS A 390 5.08 -11.66 30.99
CA LYS A 390 5.40 -10.75 32.09
C LYS A 390 6.80 -10.14 31.89
N PRO A 391 6.96 -8.80 31.88
CA PRO A 391 8.28 -8.19 31.81
C PRO A 391 9.04 -8.40 33.13
N LEU A 392 10.37 -8.56 33.05
CA LEU A 392 11.23 -8.93 34.18
C LEU A 392 12.27 -7.86 34.55
N ASP A 393 12.51 -6.90 33.67
CA ASP A 393 13.58 -5.92 33.80
C ASP A 393 13.24 -4.62 33.07
N VAL A 394 13.86 -3.51 33.49
CA VAL A 394 13.87 -2.29 32.66
C VAL A 394 15.09 -2.30 31.74
N PRO A 395 15.02 -1.67 30.55
CA PRO A 395 16.21 -1.39 29.76
C PRO A 395 16.96 -0.18 30.35
N GLY A 396 18.15 0.10 29.81
CA GLY A 396 18.94 1.28 30.21
C GLY A 396 19.65 1.17 31.56
N MET A 397 20.52 2.14 31.86
CA MET A 397 21.41 2.11 33.04
C MET A 397 20.93 2.98 34.19
N ALA A 398 20.18 4.04 33.91
CA ALA A 398 19.72 5.00 34.92
C ALA A 398 18.88 4.33 36.02
N ASP A 399 19.38 4.31 37.26
CA ASP A 399 18.74 3.73 38.46
C ASP A 399 18.12 2.33 38.25
N TYR A 400 18.71 1.53 37.35
CA TYR A 400 18.06 0.33 36.82
C TYR A 400 17.69 -0.65 37.92
N GLU A 401 18.52 -0.85 38.95
CA GLU A 401 18.24 -1.79 40.04
C GLU A 401 16.93 -1.47 40.75
N SER A 402 16.74 -0.21 41.13
CA SER A 402 15.52 0.26 41.82
C SER A 402 14.31 0.23 40.89
N ARG A 403 14.49 0.59 39.62
CA ARG A 403 13.43 0.60 38.60
C ARG A 403 12.99 -0.82 38.23
N SER A 404 13.91 -1.77 38.13
CA SER A 404 13.61 -3.18 37.89
C SER A 404 12.87 -3.82 39.07
N VAL A 405 13.19 -3.43 40.31
CA VAL A 405 12.39 -3.86 41.48
C VAL A 405 10.96 -3.33 41.37
N LYS A 406 10.77 -2.03 41.11
CA LYS A 406 9.44 -1.43 40.92
C LYS A 406 8.66 -2.09 39.78
N LEU A 407 9.32 -2.34 38.65
CA LEU A 407 8.75 -3.02 37.50
C LEU A 407 8.26 -4.42 37.88
N ARG A 408 9.13 -5.24 38.50
CA ARG A 408 8.77 -6.61 38.90
C ARG A 408 7.63 -6.63 39.92
N THR A 409 7.67 -5.77 40.94
CA THR A 409 6.59 -5.67 41.93
C THR A 409 5.24 -5.36 41.27
N LEU A 410 5.22 -4.43 40.31
CA LEU A 410 4.00 -4.09 39.59
C LEU A 410 3.55 -5.22 38.65
N ALA A 411 4.50 -5.80 37.90
CA ALA A 411 4.24 -6.89 36.98
C ALA A 411 3.71 -8.14 37.70
N ASP A 412 4.28 -8.50 38.86
CA ASP A 412 3.81 -9.59 39.71
C ASP A 412 2.37 -9.35 40.18
N LYS A 413 2.04 -8.11 40.56
CA LYS A 413 0.68 -7.73 40.95
C LYS A 413 -0.30 -7.82 39.78
N MET A 414 0.09 -7.35 38.59
CA MET A 414 -0.75 -7.34 37.39
C MET A 414 -1.01 -8.74 36.82
N TRP A 415 0.05 -9.54 36.64
CA TRP A 415 -0.08 -10.90 36.11
C TRP A 415 -0.66 -11.86 37.16
N GLY A 416 -0.43 -11.62 38.46
CA GLY A 416 -0.96 -12.44 39.54
C GLY A 416 -0.60 -13.92 39.35
N PRO A 417 -1.56 -14.85 39.35
CA PRO A 417 -1.29 -16.27 39.11
C PRO A 417 -0.97 -16.60 37.64
N CYS A 418 -1.18 -15.68 36.69
CA CYS A 418 -0.96 -15.94 35.27
C CYS A 418 0.52 -16.15 34.97
N ASN A 419 0.85 -17.36 34.50
CA ASN A 419 2.21 -17.83 34.26
C ASN A 419 2.42 -18.36 32.84
N GLY A 420 1.41 -18.23 31.97
CA GLY A 420 1.47 -18.67 30.57
C GLY A 420 1.53 -20.19 30.39
N THR A 421 1.37 -21.00 31.44
CA THR A 421 1.44 -22.46 31.35
C THR A 421 0.19 -23.09 31.95
N THR A 422 0.08 -23.12 33.28
CA THR A 422 -1.07 -23.66 33.99
C THR A 422 -2.19 -22.64 34.13
N VAL A 423 -1.86 -21.36 34.23
CA VAL A 423 -2.83 -20.25 34.32
C VAL A 423 -2.53 -19.25 33.23
N LYS A 424 -3.39 -19.23 32.21
CA LYS A 424 -3.22 -18.41 31.00
C LYS A 424 -3.91 -17.06 31.05
N GLN A 425 -4.70 -16.80 32.09
CA GLN A 425 -5.44 -15.56 32.26
C GLN A 425 -5.50 -15.16 33.72
N SER A 426 -5.48 -13.86 33.98
CA SER A 426 -5.73 -13.25 35.28
C SER A 426 -6.55 -11.98 35.10
N SER A 427 -7.37 -11.65 36.09
CA SER A 427 -8.08 -10.37 36.13
C SER A 427 -7.27 -9.35 36.94
N TYR A 428 -7.23 -8.11 36.49
CA TYR A 428 -6.60 -7.01 37.21
C TYR A 428 -7.43 -5.73 37.03
N GLY A 429 -7.90 -5.16 38.15
CA GLY A 429 -8.93 -4.11 38.11
C GLY A 429 -10.15 -4.57 37.32
N LYS A 430 -10.55 -3.81 36.28
CA LYS A 430 -11.66 -4.16 35.38
C LYS A 430 -11.24 -4.95 34.14
N GLY A 431 -9.94 -5.10 33.91
CA GLY A 431 -9.37 -5.67 32.69
C GLY A 431 -8.78 -7.06 32.89
N LYS A 432 -8.08 -7.53 31.87
CA LYS A 432 -7.54 -8.89 31.81
C LYS A 432 -6.07 -8.88 31.36
N ILE A 433 -5.28 -9.75 31.98
CA ILE A 433 -3.97 -10.17 31.50
C ILE A 433 -4.10 -11.58 30.96
N VAL A 434 -3.55 -11.81 29.77
CA VAL A 434 -3.57 -13.08 29.06
C VAL A 434 -2.15 -13.46 28.65
N TRP A 435 -1.76 -14.71 28.83
CA TRP A 435 -0.45 -15.22 28.44
C TRP A 435 -0.60 -16.62 27.84
N ASP A 436 0.10 -16.88 26.74
CA ASP A 436 0.11 -18.15 26.00
C ASP A 436 -1.23 -18.51 25.34
N LEU A 437 -1.96 -17.46 24.94
CA LEU A 437 -3.01 -17.50 23.94
C LEU A 437 -2.63 -16.55 22.80
N THR A 438 -2.86 -16.98 21.57
CA THR A 438 -2.71 -16.08 20.43
C THR A 438 -3.86 -15.06 20.41
N PRO A 439 -3.67 -13.88 19.77
CA PRO A 439 -4.76 -12.91 19.65
C PRO A 439 -6.00 -13.49 18.95
N LYS A 440 -5.85 -14.40 17.97
CA LYS A 440 -6.98 -15.12 17.37
C LYS A 440 -7.74 -15.99 18.36
N GLN A 441 -7.03 -16.76 19.18
CA GLN A 441 -7.63 -17.63 20.19
C GLN A 441 -8.41 -16.82 21.23
N TRP A 442 -7.83 -15.70 21.67
CA TRP A 442 -8.49 -14.79 22.60
C TRP A 442 -9.74 -14.14 21.98
N LEU A 443 -9.64 -13.62 20.74
CA LEU A 443 -10.79 -13.03 20.03
C LEU A 443 -11.94 -14.05 19.91
N ALA A 444 -11.63 -15.31 19.59
CA ALA A 444 -12.62 -16.37 19.54
C ALA A 444 -13.30 -16.64 20.90
N GLN A 445 -12.55 -16.59 22.02
CA GLN A 445 -13.13 -16.73 23.36
C GLN A 445 -14.08 -15.58 23.72
N GLU A 446 -13.79 -14.37 23.23
CA GLU A 446 -14.66 -13.20 23.38
C GLU A 446 -15.78 -13.15 22.32
N SER A 447 -16.02 -14.25 21.59
CA SER A 447 -17.03 -14.37 20.53
C SER A 447 -16.86 -13.34 19.40
N VAL A 448 -15.61 -12.96 19.11
CA VAL A 448 -15.25 -12.06 18.02
C VAL A 448 -14.74 -12.88 16.83
N GLY A 449 -15.61 -13.05 15.83
CA GLY A 449 -15.26 -13.65 14.54
C GLY A 449 -14.45 -12.70 13.63
N PRO A 450 -13.96 -13.20 12.48
CA PRO A 450 -13.22 -12.39 11.52
C PRO A 450 -14.06 -11.20 11.03
N ASP A 451 -13.39 -10.09 10.78
CA ASP A 451 -14.00 -8.89 10.19
C ASP A 451 -14.38 -9.08 8.73
N PHE A 452 -13.55 -9.85 8.00
CA PHE A 452 -13.78 -10.30 6.65
C PHE A 452 -13.34 -11.75 6.47
N SER A 453 -14.10 -12.58 5.76
CA SER A 453 -13.61 -13.91 5.37
C SER A 453 -14.25 -14.45 4.10
N CYS A 454 -13.45 -15.12 3.27
CA CYS A 454 -13.95 -15.91 2.15
C CYS A 454 -14.50 -17.25 2.66
N GLN A 455 -15.76 -17.56 2.32
CA GLN A 455 -16.42 -18.80 2.76
C GLN A 455 -16.08 -20.00 1.87
N LYS A 456 -15.34 -19.79 0.78
CA LYS A 456 -14.74 -20.84 -0.05
C LYS A 456 -13.24 -20.95 0.28
N PRO A 457 -12.80 -21.93 1.08
CA PRO A 457 -11.43 -22.02 1.56
C PRO A 457 -10.38 -21.99 0.46
N GLU A 458 -10.66 -22.58 -0.70
CA GLU A 458 -9.79 -22.59 -1.87
C GLU A 458 -9.46 -21.20 -2.43
N HIS A 459 -10.32 -20.21 -2.17
CA HIS A 459 -10.14 -18.81 -2.58
C HIS A 459 -9.74 -17.89 -1.42
N GLY A 460 -9.60 -18.42 -0.20
CA GLY A 460 -9.30 -17.59 0.98
C GLY A 460 -7.97 -16.83 0.87
N ALA A 461 -6.96 -17.46 0.27
CA ALA A 461 -5.65 -16.85 0.06
C ALA A 461 -5.60 -15.91 -1.16
N ASP A 462 -6.60 -15.98 -2.04
CA ASP A 462 -6.72 -15.16 -3.24
C ASP A 462 -7.30 -13.77 -2.96
N LEU A 463 -7.94 -13.57 -1.80
CA LEU A 463 -8.58 -12.31 -1.42
C LEU A 463 -7.84 -11.58 -0.31
N ASP A 464 -7.88 -10.27 -0.36
CA ASP A 464 -7.35 -9.36 0.66
C ASP A 464 -8.27 -8.15 0.80
N TYR A 465 -8.23 -7.50 1.96
CA TYR A 465 -9.15 -6.42 2.29
C TYR A 465 -8.53 -5.35 3.19
N ILE A 466 -9.20 -4.20 3.22
CA ILE A 466 -9.11 -3.21 4.30
C ILE A 466 -10.52 -2.72 4.63
N HIS A 467 -10.76 -2.41 5.90
CA HIS A 467 -12.03 -1.91 6.40
C HIS A 467 -11.86 -0.50 6.99
N ARG A 468 -12.73 0.41 6.55
CA ARG A 468 -12.91 1.74 7.14
C ARG A 468 -14.34 1.96 7.60
N GLN A 469 -14.52 2.75 8.65
CA GLN A 469 -15.82 3.04 9.22
C GLN A 469 -15.96 4.54 9.47
N THR A 470 -17.01 5.13 8.90
CA THR A 470 -17.48 6.47 9.25
C THR A 470 -18.49 6.38 10.40
N LYS A 471 -19.16 7.48 10.76
CA LYS A 471 -20.20 7.44 11.80
C LYS A 471 -21.35 6.47 11.49
N ASP A 472 -21.70 6.30 10.22
CA ASP A 472 -22.93 5.63 9.78
C ASP A 472 -22.72 4.64 8.62
N THR A 473 -21.46 4.44 8.19
CA THR A 473 -21.13 3.64 7.02
C THR A 473 -19.86 2.81 7.24
N ASP A 474 -19.95 1.51 6.98
CA ASP A 474 -18.80 0.59 6.85
C ASP A 474 -18.38 0.48 5.37
N ILE A 475 -17.08 0.55 5.11
CA ILE A 475 -16.48 0.61 3.78
C ILE A 475 -15.35 -0.43 3.72
N TYR A 476 -15.58 -1.51 2.98
CA TYR A 476 -14.57 -2.55 2.73
C TYR A 476 -14.02 -2.40 1.33
N PHE A 477 -12.70 -2.30 1.16
CA PHE A 477 -12.07 -2.51 -0.14
C PHE A 477 -11.61 -3.96 -0.22
N VAL A 478 -12.07 -4.70 -1.22
CA VAL A 478 -11.72 -6.12 -1.41
C VAL A 478 -11.05 -6.28 -2.77
N ARG A 479 -9.92 -6.99 -2.81
CA ARG A 479 -9.20 -7.29 -4.05
C ARG A 479 -9.00 -8.78 -4.25
N ASN A 480 -8.98 -9.19 -5.52
CA ASN A 480 -8.50 -10.47 -5.98
C ASN A 480 -7.01 -10.34 -6.33
N LYS A 481 -6.16 -11.05 -5.58
CA LYS A 481 -4.71 -11.11 -5.76
C LYS A 481 -4.30 -11.97 -6.95
N SER A 482 -5.15 -12.92 -7.35
CA SER A 482 -4.83 -13.93 -8.34
C SER A 482 -5.03 -13.43 -9.78
N LEU A 483 -4.49 -14.21 -10.72
CA LEU A 483 -4.73 -14.05 -12.16
C LEU A 483 -5.91 -14.89 -12.67
N GLN A 484 -6.69 -15.48 -11.77
CA GLN A 484 -7.91 -16.22 -12.09
C GLN A 484 -9.12 -15.46 -11.55
N PRO A 485 -10.31 -15.59 -12.16
CA PRO A 485 -11.52 -15.03 -11.56
C PRO A 485 -11.84 -15.73 -10.23
N VAL A 486 -12.29 -14.96 -9.25
CA VAL A 486 -12.74 -15.45 -7.94
C VAL A 486 -14.23 -15.19 -7.82
N ASN A 487 -15.00 -16.26 -7.59
CA ASN A 487 -16.43 -16.20 -7.35
C ASN A 487 -16.75 -16.87 -6.01
N ALA A 488 -16.96 -16.09 -4.96
CA ALA A 488 -17.09 -16.62 -3.60
C ALA A 488 -18.02 -15.79 -2.70
N ASP A 489 -18.79 -16.48 -1.86
CA ASP A 489 -19.49 -15.87 -0.74
C ASP A 489 -18.44 -15.33 0.25
N CYS A 490 -18.51 -14.04 0.55
CA CYS A 490 -17.61 -13.34 1.47
C CYS A 490 -18.42 -12.82 2.67
N LEU A 491 -17.99 -13.14 3.88
CA LEU A 491 -18.56 -12.63 5.13
C LEU A 491 -17.94 -11.27 5.46
N PHE A 492 -18.80 -10.32 5.81
CA PHE A 492 -18.46 -9.02 6.37
C PHE A 492 -19.09 -8.93 7.76
N ARG A 493 -18.34 -8.49 8.77
CA ARG A 493 -18.80 -8.38 10.16
C ARG A 493 -19.69 -7.15 10.39
N VAL A 494 -20.68 -6.96 9.53
CA VAL A 494 -21.68 -5.90 9.55
C VAL A 494 -23.08 -6.52 9.59
N LYS A 495 -23.97 -5.98 10.43
CA LYS A 495 -25.36 -6.45 10.60
C LYS A 495 -26.34 -5.30 10.33
N GLY A 496 -27.53 -5.64 9.85
CA GLY A 496 -28.65 -4.68 9.77
C GLY A 496 -28.58 -3.66 8.63
N SER A 497 -27.60 -3.76 7.74
CA SER A 497 -27.41 -2.84 6.60
C SER A 497 -27.51 -3.60 5.27
N VAL A 498 -27.98 -2.91 4.23
CA VAL A 498 -28.01 -3.44 2.86
C VAL A 498 -26.64 -3.18 2.21
N PRO A 499 -25.94 -4.22 1.70
CA PRO A 499 -24.67 -4.03 1.02
C PRO A 499 -24.84 -3.36 -0.34
N GLN A 500 -23.84 -2.56 -0.73
CA GLN A 500 -23.65 -2.07 -2.08
C GLN A 500 -22.27 -2.48 -2.58
N VAL A 501 -22.13 -2.71 -3.88
CA VAL A 501 -20.84 -2.89 -4.56
C VAL A 501 -20.58 -1.65 -5.41
N TRP A 502 -19.48 -0.96 -5.11
CA TRP A 502 -19.02 0.20 -5.87
C TRP A 502 -17.75 -0.19 -6.64
N ASP A 503 -17.77 -0.07 -7.97
CA ASP A 503 -16.60 -0.37 -8.80
C ASP A 503 -15.80 0.93 -9.04
N PRO A 504 -14.60 1.09 -8.45
CA PRO A 504 -13.79 2.29 -8.64
C PRO A 504 -13.27 2.44 -10.07
N ALA A 505 -13.33 1.43 -10.94
CA ALA A 505 -12.87 1.54 -12.32
C ALA A 505 -13.80 2.40 -13.18
N ASP A 506 -15.11 2.32 -12.96
CA ASP A 506 -16.12 3.08 -13.72
C ASP A 506 -16.93 4.06 -12.84
N GLY A 507 -16.87 3.92 -11.52
CA GLY A 507 -17.61 4.74 -10.56
C GLY A 507 -19.06 4.29 -10.37
N SER A 508 -19.43 3.11 -10.87
CA SER A 508 -20.77 2.55 -10.67
C SER A 508 -20.98 2.16 -9.20
N MET A 509 -22.20 2.39 -8.72
CA MET A 509 -22.64 2.04 -7.36
C MET A 509 -23.91 1.22 -7.49
N LYS A 510 -23.88 -0.04 -7.07
CA LYS A 510 -25.00 -0.97 -7.25
C LYS A 510 -25.42 -1.56 -5.90
N PRO A 511 -26.70 -1.51 -5.52
CA PRO A 511 -27.20 -2.26 -4.38
C PRO A 511 -27.06 -3.78 -4.64
N VAL A 512 -26.79 -4.54 -3.59
CA VAL A 512 -26.80 -5.99 -3.60
C VAL A 512 -28.05 -6.46 -2.87
N PHE A 513 -29.02 -6.97 -3.64
CA PHE A 513 -30.29 -7.45 -3.09
C PHE A 513 -30.25 -8.93 -2.67
N VAL A 514 -29.29 -9.70 -3.18
CA VAL A 514 -29.11 -11.12 -2.85
C VAL A 514 -27.90 -11.26 -1.93
N TYR A 515 -28.17 -11.36 -0.64
CA TYR A 515 -27.15 -11.56 0.40
C TYR A 515 -27.75 -12.38 1.55
N LYS A 516 -26.90 -13.04 2.33
CA LYS A 516 -27.33 -13.89 3.45
C LYS A 516 -27.03 -13.18 4.77
N LYS A 517 -28.02 -13.10 5.64
CA LYS A 517 -27.80 -12.78 7.06
C LYS A 517 -27.33 -14.07 7.72
N VAL A 518 -26.11 -14.08 8.22
CA VAL A 518 -25.48 -15.26 8.83
C VAL A 518 -25.00 -14.91 10.23
N ASP A 519 -24.65 -15.93 11.00
CA ASP A 519 -23.98 -15.67 12.26
C ASP A 519 -22.64 -14.94 11.99
N GLY A 520 -22.32 -13.98 12.85
CA GLY A 520 -21.17 -13.10 12.66
C GLY A 520 -21.35 -11.90 11.71
N GLY A 521 -22.34 -11.88 10.81
CA GLY A 521 -22.53 -10.72 9.92
C GLY A 521 -23.35 -10.94 8.65
N THR A 522 -22.91 -10.30 7.56
CA THR A 522 -23.57 -10.32 6.25
C THR A 522 -22.67 -11.01 5.23
N SER A 523 -23.21 -12.01 4.53
CA SER A 523 -22.49 -12.72 3.47
C SER A 523 -22.96 -12.26 2.09
N VAL A 524 -22.00 -11.83 1.26
CA VAL A 524 -22.20 -11.28 -0.08
C VAL A 524 -21.41 -12.12 -1.10
N LEU A 525 -22.04 -12.52 -2.20
CA LEU A 525 -21.34 -13.14 -3.32
C LEU A 525 -20.53 -12.09 -4.06
N LEU A 526 -19.20 -12.22 -4.04
CA LEU A 526 -18.31 -11.40 -4.85
C LEU A 526 -17.87 -12.17 -6.10
N ASP A 527 -18.01 -11.53 -7.26
CA ASP A 527 -17.51 -12.00 -8.54
C ASP A 527 -16.40 -11.04 -9.02
N LEU A 528 -15.15 -11.38 -8.71
CA LEU A 528 -13.99 -10.56 -9.00
C LEU A 528 -13.19 -11.13 -10.17
N PRO A 529 -12.97 -10.37 -11.26
CA PRO A 529 -12.11 -10.81 -12.36
C PRO A 529 -10.65 -10.96 -11.89
N PRO A 530 -9.75 -11.53 -12.72
CA PRO A 530 -8.31 -11.52 -12.47
C PRO A 530 -7.78 -10.13 -12.07
N GLY A 531 -7.16 -10.01 -10.90
CA GLY A 531 -6.70 -8.71 -10.39
C GLY A 531 -7.80 -7.68 -10.13
N GLY A 532 -9.06 -8.09 -10.02
CA GLY A 532 -10.22 -7.23 -9.79
C GLY A 532 -10.31 -6.71 -8.35
N SER A 533 -10.95 -5.56 -8.16
CA SER A 533 -11.17 -4.98 -6.84
C SER A 533 -12.43 -4.12 -6.83
N VAL A 534 -13.10 -4.07 -5.69
CA VAL A 534 -14.34 -3.31 -5.48
C VAL A 534 -14.40 -2.75 -4.05
N PHE A 535 -15.24 -1.76 -3.83
CA PHE A 535 -15.70 -1.40 -2.49
C PHE A 535 -17.03 -2.09 -2.19
N VAL A 536 -17.15 -2.69 -1.00
CA VAL A 536 -18.41 -3.16 -0.44
C VAL A 536 -18.81 -2.22 0.68
N VAL A 537 -19.92 -1.50 0.50
CA VAL A 537 -20.33 -0.39 1.37
C VAL A 537 -21.65 -0.73 2.06
N PHE A 538 -21.73 -0.50 3.37
CA PHE A 538 -22.92 -0.71 4.20
C PHE A 538 -23.26 0.61 4.91
N GLY A 539 -24.37 1.28 4.57
CA GLY A 539 -24.70 2.59 5.19
C GLY A 539 -26.20 2.95 5.16
N GLN A 540 -26.59 3.93 6.00
CA GLN A 540 -28.00 4.30 6.25
C GLN A 540 -28.72 4.95 5.06
N ASN A 541 -28.01 5.63 4.15
CA ASN A 541 -28.58 6.26 2.94
C ASN A 541 -28.62 5.32 1.72
N THR A 542 -28.77 4.02 1.96
CA THR A 542 -29.00 3.06 0.89
C THR A 542 -30.39 3.31 0.32
N LEU A 543 -30.48 3.54 -1.00
CA LEU A 543 -31.73 3.74 -1.72
C LEU A 543 -32.78 2.73 -1.22
N SER A 544 -33.71 3.20 -0.40
CA SER A 544 -34.90 2.44 -0.03
C SER A 544 -35.79 2.42 -1.28
N ARG A 545 -35.45 1.58 -2.23
CA ARG A 545 -36.48 1.09 -3.13
C ARG A 545 -37.01 -0.18 -2.48
N ASN A 546 -38.21 -0.06 -1.91
CA ASN A 546 -39.22 -1.11 -2.02
C ASN A 546 -39.37 -1.38 -3.52
N THR A 547 -38.47 -2.16 -4.07
CA THR A 547 -38.74 -2.86 -5.30
C THR A 547 -38.84 -4.29 -4.87
N ASP A 548 -40.07 -4.80 -4.89
CA ASP A 548 -40.36 -6.22 -4.83
C ASP A 548 -39.79 -6.94 -6.06
N THR A 549 -38.82 -6.36 -6.78
CA THR A 549 -38.26 -6.86 -8.03
C THR A 549 -36.74 -6.82 -7.97
N ALA A 550 -36.11 -8.00 -8.03
CA ALA A 550 -34.67 -8.13 -8.22
C ALA A 550 -34.34 -8.13 -9.72
N VAL A 551 -33.30 -7.40 -10.13
CA VAL A 551 -32.76 -7.42 -11.50
C VAL A 551 -31.36 -8.00 -11.46
N PHE A 552 -31.10 -9.05 -12.24
CA PHE A 552 -29.74 -9.59 -12.43
C PHE A 552 -29.47 -9.87 -13.89
N GLU A 553 -28.21 -9.68 -14.27
CA GLU A 553 -27.75 -9.87 -15.63
C GLU A 553 -27.21 -11.29 -15.83
N CYS A 554 -27.79 -12.03 -16.78
CA CYS A 554 -27.41 -13.40 -17.09
C CYS A 554 -26.59 -13.47 -18.37
N PHE A 555 -25.43 -14.14 -18.31
CA PHE A 555 -24.56 -14.42 -19.46
C PHE A 555 -24.68 -15.86 -19.99
N LYS A 556 -25.51 -16.71 -19.37
CA LYS A 556 -25.69 -18.12 -19.77
C LYS A 556 -27.15 -18.53 -19.70
N ASN A 557 -27.55 -19.42 -20.61
CA ASN A 557 -28.81 -20.14 -20.44
C ASN A 557 -28.68 -21.09 -19.25
N GLY A 558 -29.75 -21.21 -18.46
CA GLY A 558 -29.75 -22.04 -17.26
C GLY A 558 -30.98 -21.84 -16.39
N LYS A 559 -31.06 -22.66 -15.34
CA LYS A 559 -31.99 -22.46 -14.23
C LYS A 559 -31.21 -21.81 -13.08
N TYR A 560 -31.64 -20.62 -12.71
CA TYR A 560 -31.10 -19.87 -11.59
C TYR A 560 -32.05 -20.00 -10.41
N THR A 561 -31.52 -20.17 -9.21
CA THR A 561 -32.31 -20.16 -7.98
C THR A 561 -31.89 -18.93 -7.19
N LEU A 562 -32.84 -18.02 -6.95
CA LEU A 562 -32.66 -16.87 -6.09
C LEU A 562 -33.28 -17.20 -4.75
N THR A 563 -32.50 -17.10 -3.69
CA THR A 563 -32.99 -17.26 -2.33
C THR A 563 -32.97 -15.89 -1.66
N ASP A 564 -34.13 -15.44 -1.20
CA ASP A 564 -34.24 -14.17 -0.48
C ASP A 564 -33.64 -14.25 0.94
N SER A 565 -33.65 -13.12 1.65
CA SER A 565 -33.12 -13.07 3.02
C SER A 565 -33.93 -13.88 4.04
N ASN A 566 -35.14 -14.34 3.68
CA ASN A 566 -36.01 -15.19 4.52
C ASN A 566 -35.86 -16.69 4.17
N GLY A 567 -35.01 -17.04 3.20
CA GLY A 567 -34.81 -18.41 2.76
C GLY A 567 -35.81 -18.88 1.69
N GLN A 568 -36.69 -18.01 1.18
CA GLN A 568 -37.61 -18.35 0.11
C GLN A 568 -36.87 -18.41 -1.24
N ALA A 569 -37.00 -19.54 -1.93
CA ALA A 569 -36.36 -19.76 -3.22
C ALA A 569 -37.32 -19.51 -4.39
N LYS A 570 -36.89 -18.70 -5.38
CA LYS A 570 -37.54 -18.54 -6.68
C LYS A 570 -36.64 -19.07 -7.78
N GLN A 571 -37.21 -19.90 -8.65
CA GLN A 571 -36.50 -20.40 -9.82
C GLN A 571 -36.79 -19.52 -11.02
N VAL A 572 -35.74 -19.19 -11.76
CA VAL A 572 -35.86 -18.48 -13.03
C VAL A 572 -35.11 -19.23 -14.11
N LYS A 573 -35.79 -19.41 -15.24
CA LYS A 573 -35.24 -20.06 -16.41
C LYS A 573 -34.84 -19.00 -17.43
N VAL A 574 -33.60 -19.05 -17.88
CA VAL A 574 -33.10 -18.30 -19.03
C VAL A 574 -32.77 -19.32 -20.11
N ASP A 575 -33.51 -19.32 -21.22
CA ASP A 575 -33.31 -20.25 -22.34
C ASP A 575 -33.31 -19.56 -23.71
N THR A 576 -33.29 -18.23 -23.70
CA THR A 576 -33.36 -17.40 -24.90
C THR A 576 -32.04 -16.70 -25.23
N LEU A 577 -30.97 -16.88 -24.45
CA LEU A 577 -29.66 -16.31 -24.79
C LEU A 577 -29.06 -16.99 -26.02
N PRO A 578 -28.67 -16.23 -27.04
CA PRO A 578 -27.87 -16.75 -28.14
C PRO A 578 -26.53 -17.32 -27.64
N VAL A 579 -25.90 -18.14 -28.48
CA VAL A 579 -24.55 -18.65 -28.19
C VAL A 579 -23.53 -17.53 -28.40
N PRO A 580 -22.59 -17.30 -27.47
CA PRO A 580 -21.46 -16.39 -27.68
C PRO A 580 -20.74 -16.66 -29.01
N GLN A 581 -20.46 -15.60 -29.78
CA GLN A 581 -19.83 -15.70 -31.10
C GLN A 581 -18.38 -15.26 -31.04
N THR A 582 -17.45 -16.10 -31.48
CA THR A 582 -16.04 -15.71 -31.66
C THR A 582 -15.85 -15.02 -33.01
N LEU A 583 -15.12 -13.92 -33.03
CA LEU A 583 -14.79 -13.18 -34.26
C LEU A 583 -13.59 -13.82 -34.96
N GLU A 584 -13.86 -14.85 -35.74
CA GLU A 584 -12.84 -15.59 -36.49
C GLU A 584 -12.44 -14.91 -37.81
N GLY A 585 -11.38 -15.42 -38.44
CA GLY A 585 -10.87 -14.96 -39.73
C GLY A 585 -9.95 -13.74 -39.65
N GLU A 586 -9.64 -13.19 -40.82
CA GLU A 586 -8.64 -12.15 -41.01
C GLU A 586 -8.96 -10.86 -40.22
N TRP A 587 -7.91 -10.23 -39.70
CA TRP A 587 -7.92 -8.89 -39.13
C TRP A 587 -6.95 -8.00 -39.91
N THR A 588 -7.40 -6.80 -40.26
CA THR A 588 -6.50 -5.76 -40.80
C THR A 588 -5.99 -4.90 -39.66
N ILE A 589 -4.69 -4.61 -39.67
CA ILE A 589 -4.04 -3.81 -38.64
C ILE A 589 -3.23 -2.70 -39.30
N ASP A 590 -3.51 -1.46 -38.92
CA ASP A 590 -2.69 -0.32 -39.31
C ASP A 590 -1.70 0.04 -38.20
N PHE A 591 -0.46 0.34 -38.58
CA PHE A 591 0.61 0.80 -37.71
C PHE A 591 1.14 2.16 -38.19
N ASP A 592 1.84 2.88 -37.31
CA ASP A 592 2.59 4.07 -37.70
C ASP A 592 3.98 3.66 -38.23
N PRO A 593 4.25 3.82 -39.55
CA PRO A 593 5.50 3.34 -40.15
C PRO A 593 6.76 3.94 -39.55
N LYS A 594 6.65 5.08 -38.88
CA LYS A 594 7.78 5.73 -38.23
C LYS A 594 8.41 4.89 -37.12
N TRP A 595 7.75 3.82 -36.65
CA TRP A 595 8.28 2.88 -35.66
C TRP A 595 8.80 1.56 -36.26
N GLY A 596 8.95 1.52 -37.58
CA GLY A 596 9.59 0.43 -38.33
C GLY A 596 8.64 -0.64 -38.85
N ALA A 597 7.38 -0.69 -38.40
CA ALA A 597 6.38 -1.62 -38.95
C ALA A 597 5.88 -1.16 -40.33
N PRO A 598 5.42 -2.08 -41.21
CA PRO A 598 4.64 -1.70 -42.39
C PRO A 598 3.38 -0.93 -42.01
N ALA A 599 2.93 0.00 -42.86
CA ALA A 599 1.73 0.82 -42.60
C ALA A 599 0.48 -0.02 -42.33
N GLN A 600 0.38 -1.19 -42.96
CA GLN A 600 -0.73 -2.11 -42.78
C GLN A 600 -0.24 -3.56 -42.91
N ILE A 601 -0.82 -4.44 -42.10
CA ILE A 601 -0.71 -5.89 -42.26
C ILE A 601 -2.09 -6.57 -42.18
N LYS A 602 -2.12 -7.83 -42.62
CA LYS A 602 -3.26 -8.72 -42.43
C LYS A 602 -2.83 -9.88 -41.53
N LEU A 603 -3.60 -10.13 -40.48
CA LEU A 603 -3.42 -11.29 -39.61
C LEU A 603 -4.57 -12.27 -39.83
N PRO A 604 -4.33 -13.46 -40.40
CA PRO A 604 -5.34 -14.51 -40.52
C PRO A 604 -5.90 -14.96 -39.16
N LYS A 605 -5.07 -14.86 -38.11
CA LYS A 605 -5.40 -15.17 -36.72
C LYS A 605 -4.73 -14.16 -35.79
N LEU A 606 -5.44 -13.76 -34.74
CA LEU A 606 -4.86 -12.92 -33.69
C LEU A 606 -3.69 -13.65 -33.01
N THR A 607 -2.56 -12.96 -32.90
CA THR A 607 -1.33 -13.42 -32.26
C THR A 607 -0.59 -12.22 -31.68
N SER A 608 0.40 -12.46 -30.82
CA SER A 608 1.27 -11.40 -30.34
C SER A 608 2.07 -10.81 -31.51
N TRP A 609 2.21 -9.48 -31.55
CA TRP A 609 3.06 -8.81 -32.54
C TRP A 609 4.51 -9.32 -32.51
N THR A 610 5.00 -9.70 -31.33
CA THR A 610 6.35 -10.22 -31.11
C THR A 610 6.65 -11.55 -31.82
N ASP A 611 5.60 -12.27 -32.21
CA ASP A 611 5.72 -13.57 -32.86
C ASP A 611 5.67 -13.44 -34.38
N HIS A 612 5.52 -12.21 -34.89
CA HIS A 612 5.49 -11.93 -36.31
C HIS A 612 6.90 -11.94 -36.92
N GLU A 613 7.02 -12.45 -38.16
CA GLU A 613 8.32 -12.60 -38.84
C GLU A 613 8.95 -11.26 -39.25
N ASN A 614 8.13 -10.27 -39.64
CA ASN A 614 8.61 -8.91 -39.91
C ASN A 614 9.13 -8.24 -38.62
N GLU A 615 10.41 -7.89 -38.59
CA GLU A 615 11.06 -7.27 -37.43
C GLU A 615 10.43 -5.94 -37.00
N GLY A 616 9.92 -5.16 -37.96
CA GLY A 616 9.22 -3.91 -37.70
C GLY A 616 7.97 -4.11 -36.84
N VAL A 617 7.21 -5.18 -37.11
CA VAL A 617 6.04 -5.59 -36.32
C VAL A 617 6.47 -6.21 -34.99
N LYS A 618 7.45 -7.12 -35.03
CA LYS A 618 7.99 -7.81 -33.84
C LYS A 618 8.43 -6.86 -32.73
N TYR A 619 9.13 -5.79 -33.11
CA TYR A 619 9.65 -4.78 -32.20
C TYR A 619 8.78 -3.52 -32.16
N TYR A 620 7.55 -3.55 -32.65
CA TYR A 620 6.70 -2.37 -32.65
C TYR A 620 6.34 -1.94 -31.22
N SER A 621 6.45 -0.64 -30.94
CA SER A 621 5.85 0.01 -29.76
C SER A 621 5.07 1.22 -30.20
N GLY A 622 3.78 1.27 -29.86
CA GLY A 622 2.88 2.27 -30.41
C GLY A 622 1.43 1.84 -30.34
N ALA A 623 0.58 2.58 -31.07
CA ALA A 623 -0.80 2.18 -31.30
C ALA A 623 -0.89 1.27 -32.54
N GLY A 624 -1.55 0.13 -32.43
CA GLY A 624 -1.99 -0.71 -33.55
C GLY A 624 -3.51 -0.64 -33.69
N PHE A 625 -4.00 -0.38 -34.90
CA PHE A 625 -5.43 -0.19 -35.17
C PHE A 625 -6.01 -1.39 -35.89
N TYR A 626 -6.70 -2.25 -35.14
CA TYR A 626 -7.40 -3.41 -35.67
C TYR A 626 -8.75 -2.98 -36.26
N THR A 627 -9.08 -3.47 -37.45
CA THR A 627 -10.41 -3.25 -38.06
C THR A 627 -11.05 -4.57 -38.45
N LYS A 628 -12.35 -4.68 -38.21
CA LYS A 628 -13.18 -5.82 -38.59
C LYS A 628 -14.64 -5.41 -38.75
N THR A 629 -15.44 -6.25 -39.42
CA THR A 629 -16.89 -6.11 -39.44
C THR A 629 -17.49 -7.05 -38.39
N LEU A 630 -18.37 -6.52 -37.55
CA LEU A 630 -19.23 -7.28 -36.65
C LEU A 630 -20.56 -7.51 -37.36
N ASP A 631 -21.07 -8.74 -37.33
CA ASP A 631 -22.45 -9.01 -37.73
C ASP A 631 -23.25 -9.31 -36.47
N VAL A 632 -24.24 -8.46 -36.15
CA VAL A 632 -25.05 -8.61 -34.93
C VAL A 632 -26.46 -9.06 -35.34
N PRO A 633 -26.85 -10.30 -35.00
CA PRO A 633 -28.19 -10.78 -35.34
C PRO A 633 -29.28 -9.95 -34.65
N ALA A 634 -30.43 -9.77 -35.32
CA ALA A 634 -31.50 -8.91 -34.83
C ALA A 634 -32.09 -9.40 -33.49
N ASP A 635 -32.10 -10.72 -33.25
CA ASP A 635 -32.60 -11.37 -32.03
C ASP A 635 -31.66 -11.23 -30.82
N TRP A 636 -30.45 -10.71 -31.01
CA TRP A 636 -29.56 -10.31 -29.92
C TRP A 636 -29.96 -8.97 -29.31
N LEU A 637 -30.79 -8.20 -30.02
CA LEU A 637 -31.23 -6.87 -29.61
C LEU A 637 -32.69 -6.93 -29.19
N GLY A 638 -33.05 -6.17 -28.16
CA GLY A 638 -34.41 -6.13 -27.64
C GLY A 638 -34.46 -5.72 -26.18
N TYR A 639 -35.67 -5.74 -25.61
CA TYR A 639 -35.88 -5.36 -24.23
C TYR A 639 -35.08 -6.28 -23.28
N GLY A 640 -34.32 -5.66 -22.37
CA GLY A 640 -33.46 -6.36 -21.40
C GLY A 640 -32.24 -7.05 -22.00
N ARG A 641 -32.05 -7.08 -23.32
CA ARG A 641 -30.85 -7.69 -23.94
C ARG A 641 -29.68 -6.73 -23.93
N ARG A 642 -28.48 -7.28 -23.73
CA ARG A 642 -27.23 -6.56 -23.93
C ARG A 642 -26.26 -7.35 -24.79
N VAL A 643 -25.40 -6.61 -25.47
CA VAL A 643 -24.34 -7.16 -26.32
C VAL A 643 -23.02 -6.59 -25.85
N TYR A 644 -22.12 -7.48 -25.43
CA TYR A 644 -20.77 -7.13 -25.03
C TYR A 644 -19.75 -7.58 -26.05
N LEU A 645 -18.72 -6.77 -26.25
CA LEU A 645 -17.50 -7.16 -26.94
C LEU A 645 -16.44 -7.53 -25.90
N ASP A 646 -16.14 -8.82 -25.76
CA ASP A 646 -15.05 -9.34 -24.95
C ASP A 646 -13.80 -9.45 -25.81
N LEU A 647 -12.75 -8.71 -25.47
CA LEU A 647 -11.51 -8.64 -26.25
C LEU A 647 -10.56 -9.81 -25.96
N GLY A 648 -10.81 -10.62 -24.92
CA GLY A 648 -9.89 -11.65 -24.48
C GLY A 648 -8.59 -11.06 -23.92
N ASP A 649 -7.44 -11.60 -24.35
CA ASP A 649 -6.12 -11.13 -23.94
C ASP A 649 -5.68 -9.90 -24.76
N VAL A 650 -5.43 -8.79 -24.07
CA VAL A 650 -4.98 -7.51 -24.62
C VAL A 650 -3.67 -7.11 -23.95
N ARG A 651 -2.67 -6.74 -24.75
CA ARG A 651 -1.35 -6.30 -24.31
C ARG A 651 -1.06 -4.88 -24.82
N ASP A 652 -1.42 -3.82 -24.09
CA ASP A 652 -1.93 -3.83 -22.70
C ASP A 652 -3.14 -2.91 -22.46
N VAL A 653 -3.38 -1.94 -23.36
CA VAL A 653 -4.52 -1.00 -23.27
C VAL A 653 -5.25 -0.99 -24.60
N ALA A 654 -6.58 -1.06 -24.57
CA ALA A 654 -7.43 -1.01 -25.76
C ALA A 654 -8.44 0.15 -25.70
N LYS A 655 -8.71 0.79 -26.82
CA LYS A 655 -9.88 1.66 -27.02
C LYS A 655 -10.74 1.09 -28.13
N VAL A 656 -12.02 0.91 -27.85
CA VAL A 656 -12.97 0.28 -28.77
C VAL A 656 -13.85 1.34 -29.42
N PHE A 657 -14.10 1.16 -30.72
CA PHE A 657 -15.04 1.95 -31.50
C PHE A 657 -15.97 1.04 -32.32
N VAL A 658 -17.26 1.35 -32.32
CA VAL A 658 -18.28 0.71 -33.15
C VAL A 658 -18.97 1.80 -33.96
N ASP A 659 -18.96 1.67 -35.29
CA ASP A 659 -19.50 2.66 -36.22
C ASP A 659 -18.99 4.10 -35.93
N GLY A 660 -17.72 4.20 -35.54
CA GLY A 660 -17.04 5.47 -35.23
C GLY A 660 -17.30 6.02 -33.82
N LYS A 661 -18.24 5.45 -33.06
CA LYS A 661 -18.53 5.84 -31.67
C LYS A 661 -17.68 5.04 -30.70
N SER A 662 -17.14 5.68 -29.66
CA SER A 662 -16.30 4.99 -28.68
C SER A 662 -17.12 4.19 -27.67
N ALA A 663 -16.71 2.96 -27.41
CA ALA A 663 -17.25 2.12 -26.34
C ALA A 663 -16.40 2.18 -25.05
N GLY A 664 -15.43 3.11 -24.99
CA GLY A 664 -14.55 3.30 -23.82
C GLY A 664 -13.13 2.79 -24.01
N VAL A 665 -12.36 2.92 -22.93
CA VAL A 665 -10.94 2.56 -22.82
C VAL A 665 -10.80 1.47 -21.75
N PHE A 666 -10.12 0.40 -22.10
CA PHE A 666 -9.94 -0.81 -21.31
C PHE A 666 -8.46 -1.01 -21.01
N TRP A 667 -8.14 -1.09 -19.73
CA TRP A 667 -6.76 -1.11 -19.22
C TRP A 667 -6.56 -2.18 -18.14
N LYS A 668 -7.60 -2.97 -17.87
CA LYS A 668 -7.62 -4.07 -16.91
C LYS A 668 -8.62 -5.14 -17.33
N ALA A 669 -8.50 -6.33 -16.74
CA ALA A 669 -9.50 -7.37 -16.88
C ALA A 669 -10.82 -7.00 -16.16
N PRO A 670 -11.97 -7.51 -16.66
CA PRO A 670 -12.12 -8.05 -18.01
C PRO A 670 -12.02 -6.93 -19.05
N PHE A 671 -11.38 -7.21 -20.20
CA PHE A 671 -11.34 -6.29 -21.33
C PHE A 671 -12.65 -6.40 -22.12
N ARG A 672 -13.75 -5.95 -21.51
CA ARG A 672 -15.11 -6.13 -22.03
C ARG A 672 -15.85 -4.81 -22.16
N ALA A 673 -16.33 -4.50 -23.35
CA ALA A 673 -17.11 -3.31 -23.65
C ALA A 673 -18.61 -3.64 -23.75
N ASP A 674 -19.47 -2.88 -23.07
CA ASP A 674 -20.90 -2.86 -23.40
C ASP A 674 -21.08 -2.06 -24.71
N ILE A 675 -21.50 -2.73 -25.78
CA ILE A 675 -21.70 -2.12 -27.09
C ILE A 675 -23.18 -2.05 -27.48
N THR A 676 -24.09 -2.38 -26.55
CA THR A 676 -25.53 -2.54 -26.80
C THR A 676 -26.14 -1.32 -27.49
N SER A 677 -25.79 -0.11 -27.01
CA SER A 677 -26.29 1.15 -27.55
C SER A 677 -25.57 1.63 -28.83
N LEU A 678 -24.52 0.91 -29.25
CA LEU A 678 -23.67 1.29 -30.37
C LEU A 678 -23.88 0.41 -31.61
N VAL A 679 -24.46 -0.78 -31.45
CA VAL A 679 -24.70 -1.73 -32.53
C VAL A 679 -26.10 -1.62 -33.11
N LYS A 680 -26.24 -2.00 -34.38
CA LYS A 680 -27.50 -2.23 -35.09
C LYS A 680 -27.56 -3.66 -35.64
N PRO A 681 -28.74 -4.20 -35.98
CA PRO A 681 -28.83 -5.46 -36.68
C PRO A 681 -27.99 -5.49 -37.96
N GLY A 682 -27.31 -6.61 -38.21
CA GLY A 682 -26.43 -6.81 -39.35
C GLY A 682 -25.02 -6.22 -39.15
N ALA A 683 -24.43 -5.71 -40.24
CA ALA A 683 -23.05 -5.28 -40.28
C ALA A 683 -22.78 -3.96 -39.52
N ASN A 684 -21.76 -3.98 -38.65
CA ASN A 684 -21.22 -2.83 -37.91
C ASN A 684 -19.69 -2.78 -38.09
N LYS A 685 -19.12 -1.59 -38.22
CA LYS A 685 -17.67 -1.40 -38.33
C LYS A 685 -17.03 -1.38 -36.94
N LEU A 686 -16.15 -2.32 -36.66
CA LEU A 686 -15.34 -2.37 -35.45
C LEU A 686 -13.94 -1.82 -35.73
N LYS A 687 -13.50 -0.91 -34.87
CA LYS A 687 -12.10 -0.49 -34.77
C LYS A 687 -11.62 -0.62 -33.33
N ILE A 688 -10.47 -1.26 -33.12
CA ILE A 688 -9.83 -1.40 -31.80
C ILE A 688 -8.43 -0.82 -31.89
N GLU A 689 -8.16 0.24 -31.12
CA GLU A 689 -6.83 0.81 -30.94
C GLU A 689 -6.15 0.11 -29.75
N VAL A 690 -5.07 -0.64 -29.99
CA VAL A 690 -4.30 -1.31 -28.93
C VAL A 690 -2.94 -0.65 -28.76
N MET A 691 -2.55 -0.37 -27.53
CA MET A 691 -1.26 0.20 -27.15
C MET A 691 -0.51 -0.74 -26.21
N ASN A 692 0.73 -1.05 -26.55
CA ASN A 692 1.65 -1.81 -25.72
C ASN A 692 2.60 -0.87 -24.94
N MET A 693 3.80 -1.33 -24.63
CA MET A 693 4.84 -0.58 -23.90
C MET A 693 6.07 -0.34 -24.77
N TRP A 694 6.91 0.64 -24.40
CA TRP A 694 8.12 1.01 -25.16
C TRP A 694 9.21 -0.07 -25.17
N ILE A 695 9.18 -1.04 -24.26
CA ILE A 695 10.19 -2.09 -24.15
C ILE A 695 10.46 -2.86 -25.45
N ASN A 696 9.47 -3.06 -26.32
CA ASN A 696 9.66 -3.82 -27.56
C ASN A 696 10.51 -3.04 -28.57
N ARG A 697 10.18 -1.77 -28.82
CA ARG A 697 10.97 -0.92 -29.73
C ARG A 697 12.36 -0.64 -29.18
N LEU A 698 12.45 -0.39 -27.89
CA LEU A 698 13.73 -0.28 -27.17
C LEU A 698 14.58 -1.56 -27.38
N THR A 699 14.00 -2.75 -27.22
CA THR A 699 14.70 -4.02 -27.46
C THR A 699 15.18 -4.15 -28.91
N GLY A 700 14.39 -3.73 -29.89
CA GLY A 700 14.80 -3.74 -31.29
C GLY A 700 15.89 -2.71 -31.61
N ASP A 701 15.97 -1.63 -30.86
CA ASP A 701 16.95 -0.54 -31.05
C ASP A 701 18.30 -0.81 -30.35
N GLN A 702 18.34 -1.74 -29.39
CA GLN A 702 19.48 -1.91 -28.48
C GLN A 702 20.83 -2.19 -29.18
N ASN A 703 20.79 -2.82 -30.37
CA ASN A 703 21.97 -3.16 -31.16
C ASN A 703 22.14 -2.29 -32.41
N LEU A 704 21.31 -1.25 -32.58
CA LEU A 704 21.40 -0.33 -33.71
C LEU A 704 22.40 0.81 -33.40
N PRO A 705 23.14 1.30 -34.41
CA PRO A 705 23.82 2.59 -34.33
C PRO A 705 22.86 3.71 -33.96
N GLU A 706 23.33 4.72 -33.23
CA GLU A 706 22.49 5.80 -32.68
C GLU A 706 21.63 6.50 -33.75
N GLU A 707 22.21 6.74 -34.93
CA GLU A 707 21.55 7.36 -36.08
C GLU A 707 20.46 6.50 -36.73
N LYS A 708 20.39 5.21 -36.39
CA LYS A 708 19.38 4.25 -36.88
C LYS A 708 18.33 3.90 -35.82
N LYS A 709 18.47 4.37 -34.58
CA LYS A 709 17.50 4.11 -33.52
C LYS A 709 16.22 4.91 -33.77
N PHE A 710 15.09 4.28 -33.47
CA PHE A 710 13.78 4.93 -33.49
C PHE A 710 13.52 5.70 -32.19
N THR A 711 14.05 5.17 -31.09
CA THR A 711 13.88 5.69 -29.74
C THR A 711 15.03 6.58 -29.31
N ARG A 712 14.75 7.51 -28.40
CA ARG A 712 15.74 8.41 -27.79
C ARG A 712 15.49 8.54 -26.31
N THR A 713 16.49 8.20 -25.50
CA THR A 713 16.43 8.28 -24.04
C THR A 713 17.82 8.47 -23.42
N ASN A 714 17.88 9.05 -22.22
CA ASN A 714 19.10 9.17 -21.42
C ASN A 714 19.47 7.87 -20.68
N ILE A 715 18.56 6.90 -20.62
CA ILE A 715 18.82 5.62 -19.96
C ILE A 715 19.62 4.75 -20.91
N THR A 716 20.89 4.56 -20.59
CA THR A 716 21.78 3.70 -21.37
C THR A 716 21.70 2.26 -20.88
N PHE A 717 22.10 1.34 -21.75
CA PHE A 717 22.18 -0.09 -21.51
C PHE A 717 23.28 -0.44 -20.50
N HIS A 718 23.08 -0.14 -19.23
CA HIS A 718 23.94 -0.64 -18.15
C HIS A 718 23.01 -0.85 -16.96
N GLY A 719 22.82 -2.11 -16.55
CA GLY A 719 21.98 -2.40 -15.39
C GLY A 719 22.50 -1.72 -14.13
N TYR A 720 21.67 -1.76 -13.08
CA TYR A 720 22.03 -1.25 -11.77
C TYR A 720 23.35 -1.88 -11.28
N ARG A 721 24.35 -1.05 -10.95
CA ARG A 721 25.69 -1.49 -10.48
C ARG A 721 26.46 -2.39 -11.47
N GLY A 722 26.32 -2.16 -12.77
CA GLY A 722 27.22 -2.77 -13.76
C GLY A 722 26.89 -4.22 -14.15
N THR A 723 25.72 -4.75 -13.80
CA THR A 723 25.22 -6.00 -14.39
C THR A 723 24.64 -5.73 -15.78
N PRO A 724 25.09 -6.41 -16.86
CA PRO A 724 24.46 -6.30 -18.16
C PRO A 724 23.06 -6.95 -18.09
N GLY A 725 22.00 -6.15 -18.17
CA GLY A 725 20.63 -6.67 -18.33
C GLY A 725 20.18 -6.47 -19.77
N THR A 726 19.82 -7.54 -20.49
CA THR A 726 19.25 -7.42 -21.83
C THR A 726 17.80 -6.95 -21.78
N TRP A 727 17.43 -5.99 -22.64
CA TRP A 727 16.01 -5.72 -22.87
C TRP A 727 15.40 -6.89 -23.61
N GLN A 728 14.18 -7.27 -23.23
CA GLN A 728 13.48 -8.41 -23.79
C GLN A 728 12.08 -7.99 -24.19
N VAL A 729 11.68 -8.41 -25.40
CA VAL A 729 10.34 -8.20 -25.91
C VAL A 729 9.29 -8.78 -24.95
N GLN A 730 8.16 -8.09 -24.84
CA GLN A 730 6.98 -8.51 -24.11
C GLN A 730 5.84 -8.77 -25.10
N PRO A 731 4.96 -9.73 -24.83
CA PRO A 731 3.76 -9.93 -25.64
C PRO A 731 3.03 -8.62 -25.89
N ALA A 732 2.53 -8.40 -27.11
CA ALA A 732 1.96 -7.11 -27.53
C ALA A 732 0.81 -7.29 -28.52
N GLY A 733 -0.19 -6.41 -28.44
CA GLY A 733 -1.34 -6.39 -29.35
C GLY A 733 -2.61 -7.03 -28.79
N LEU A 734 -3.55 -7.30 -29.69
CA LEU A 734 -4.79 -8.03 -29.42
C LEU A 734 -4.56 -9.52 -29.69
N LEU A 735 -4.48 -10.32 -28.62
CA LEU A 735 -4.23 -11.76 -28.69
C LEU A 735 -5.54 -12.55 -28.74
N GLY A 736 -6.63 -11.99 -28.19
CA GLY A 736 -7.96 -12.58 -28.26
C GLY A 736 -8.15 -13.78 -27.30
N PRO A 737 -9.11 -14.68 -27.57
CA PRO A 737 -10.10 -14.57 -28.65
C PRO A 737 -11.09 -13.41 -28.39
N VAL A 738 -11.40 -12.66 -29.43
CA VAL A 738 -12.45 -11.62 -29.38
C VAL A 738 -13.81 -12.26 -29.58
N ARG A 739 -14.78 -11.93 -28.73
CA ARG A 739 -16.11 -12.54 -28.72
C ARG A 739 -17.22 -11.50 -28.58
N LEU A 740 -18.34 -11.71 -29.28
CA LEU A 740 -19.63 -11.11 -28.93
C LEU A 740 -20.31 -11.99 -27.88
N LEU A 741 -20.62 -11.40 -26.73
CA LEU A 741 -21.32 -12.07 -25.63
C LEU A 741 -22.71 -11.47 -25.48
N PRO A 742 -23.78 -12.26 -25.63
CA PRO A 742 -25.11 -11.82 -25.28
C PRO A 742 -25.31 -11.93 -23.76
N SER A 743 -26.03 -10.97 -23.19
CA SER A 743 -26.62 -11.10 -21.85
C SER A 743 -28.07 -10.64 -21.86
N VAL A 744 -28.79 -10.97 -20.78
CA VAL A 744 -30.16 -10.53 -20.57
C VAL A 744 -30.35 -10.15 -19.11
N ASP A 745 -30.95 -8.97 -18.89
CA ASP A 745 -31.43 -8.53 -17.59
C ASP A 745 -32.72 -9.29 -17.27
N VAL A 746 -32.69 -10.05 -16.18
CA VAL A 746 -33.81 -10.85 -15.71
C VAL A 746 -34.42 -10.15 -14.50
N MET A 747 -35.70 -9.82 -14.60
CA MET A 747 -36.48 -9.23 -13.51
C MET A 747 -37.27 -10.30 -12.79
N VAL A 748 -37.19 -10.33 -11.47
CA VAL A 748 -37.86 -11.33 -10.63
C VAL A 748 -38.63 -10.62 -9.54
N ASP A 749 -39.94 -10.69 -9.63
CA ASP A 749 -40.81 -10.27 -8.54
C ASP A 749 -40.62 -11.22 -7.36
N MET A 750 -40.32 -10.69 -6.19
CA MET A 750 -40.05 -11.40 -4.94
C MET A 750 -41.31 -11.50 -4.05
N ASP A 751 -42.39 -10.76 -4.33
CA ASP A 751 -43.62 -10.76 -3.53
C ASP A 751 -44.64 -11.85 -3.90
N GLY A 752 -44.37 -12.62 -4.96
CA GLY A 752 -45.19 -13.80 -5.29
C GLY A 752 -46.53 -13.46 -5.94
N LYS A 753 -46.66 -12.22 -6.45
CA LYS A 753 -47.71 -11.83 -7.40
C LYS A 753 -47.26 -12.02 -8.84
#